data_AF-A0A1I8IV37-F1
#
_entry.id   AF-A0A1I8IV37-F1
#
_cell.length_a   1.000
_cell.length_b   1.000
_cell.length_c   1.000
_cell.angle_alpha   90.00
_cell.angle_beta   90.00
_cell.angle_gamma   90.00
#
_symmetry.space_group_name_H-M   'P 1'
#
loop_
_entity.id
_entity.type
_entity.pdbx_description
1 polymer ?
#
loop_
_entity_poly.entity_id
_entity_poly.type
_entity_poly.pdbx_seq_one_letter_code
_entity_poly.pdbx_strand_id
1 'polypeptide(L)'
;MREISAETQQKLPMRLRIFEKFPNRPQMIKLGRLLSDFLLPRIRDSFMRQFAGADSAADELQYCEAMESLSPELKRKVRGESNRMRLEANCLDQVGIGGGGGIGQVSLLGAQHHLRQERRSTTVRNRHGPSAVGGGGGGGGGGGIVAGQTVANKVQPDKAVHFRENGEVVHMTSARRNDDYDIKMLQQKAQQAERLRSQQEADLRENHPFFDKPLFAVGRESQFRDFCQLLVDARYRGSGESELKSRGKGASKMLGMITYLDWTMITLSVFSITCMTFESLDNRVMNTTWLMTAEYIFFVAMTVEIILKVLANGFFFTPKALVRDFDGVLDLFIYLNSLVYVCYMLHVNTVQPGSLEQWLMVLRCLRPLRIFCLMPQLRRVVYELVRGFREIFMVSVLLFVFIFIFAIYGVHLFGGRLGICNDRSKRTRAECVGTFYRKVFVTKLNLDGEAPQILVPRVWANPRNFNFDTIGNALLALFEVLSLEGWVEVRDVIMNRVSPLHAVYIHLFVFIGCMIGLTLFVGVVVANYGENKGTALLTVDQRRWLDLKGRIKLTQPLRIPPRPNIVHGFRWEWMRARVYDITQHRLFKRFYALLIILNTLLLYLPWLDVLLVQRAQFNYSQAFTNCAVACTMLFMAEVALKCIALSFSGYWQSWRNRFDAVVTLAGFLWIILHFTAMIHDGSSLRSLSDDIGWLVVILRLFTITGKHPTLKMLMLTVLMSMFKSFFIILGMFLLMLVYALAGVILFGNVKNGENLNRQANFATCWRATVLLLRIVTGEDWNKIMHDCMIAPPFCKTQPDHNIWESDCGNSQASLVYFCSFYIIITYIMLNILVAIIMENFSLFYSNQEDALLSHTDIRHFQNTWNMLDESRKGTISLRKCKILLRLLKGRLEIDLEKPETKQLFKYMIYELEKQHGPGDISFHDVLNMLAYRSVDIRKSLQLEELMEREDLEYTIEEEVAKQTIKDWLDSCFKRRRANETNLTNIIGQIRATTDPGGFGAAAAAAAAAGGVDEDVSGATASAGTVGASNTSAAGAAAATTASSLPIGSRGARKVSSVG
;
A
#
# COMPACT_ATOMS: atom_id res chain seq x y z
N MET A 1 -38.15 -7.08 -19.08
CA MET A 1 -37.64 -5.68 -19.05
C MET A 1 -38.13 -4.89 -17.85
N ARG A 2 -39.44 -4.70 -17.60
CA ARG A 2 -39.93 -3.82 -16.52
C ARG A 2 -39.37 -4.13 -15.12
N GLU A 3 -39.15 -5.40 -14.76
CA GLU A 3 -38.55 -5.78 -13.46
C GLU A 3 -37.05 -5.45 -13.38
N ILE A 4 -36.30 -5.62 -14.48
CA ILE A 4 -34.87 -5.22 -14.55
C ILE A 4 -34.72 -3.69 -14.39
N SER A 5 -35.71 -2.91 -14.83
CA SER A 5 -35.79 -1.48 -14.56
C SER A 5 -36.15 -1.13 -13.11
N ALA A 6 -36.71 -2.06 -12.33
CA ALA A 6 -37.02 -1.84 -10.91
C ALA A 6 -35.77 -2.06 -10.03
N GLU A 7 -34.96 -3.08 -10.30
CA GLU A 7 -33.70 -3.32 -9.58
C GLU A 7 -32.61 -2.27 -9.88
N THR A 8 -32.67 -1.64 -11.06
CA THR A 8 -31.72 -0.58 -11.46
C THR A 8 -32.10 0.82 -10.94
N GLN A 9 -33.29 1.01 -10.36
CA GLN A 9 -33.61 2.21 -9.58
C GLN A 9 -32.89 2.19 -8.21
N GLN A 10 -31.59 2.48 -8.21
CA GLN A 10 -30.83 2.76 -6.98
C GLN A 10 -31.24 4.12 -6.40
N LYS A 11 -32.42 4.15 -5.77
CA LYS A 11 -33.06 5.31 -5.12
C LYS A 11 -32.05 6.12 -4.31
N LEU A 12 -32.12 7.45 -4.43
CA LEU A 12 -31.23 8.41 -3.77
C LEU A 12 -31.10 8.16 -2.25
N PRO A 13 -30.06 8.67 -1.57
CA PRO A 13 -29.97 8.61 -0.11
C PRO A 13 -31.24 9.18 0.54
N MET A 14 -31.74 8.59 1.65
CA MET A 14 -33.05 8.98 2.21
C MET A 14 -33.17 10.49 2.52
N ARG A 15 -32.06 11.13 2.89
CA ARG A 15 -31.94 12.59 3.07
C ARG A 15 -32.25 13.42 1.81
N LEU A 16 -32.01 12.89 0.61
CA LEU A 16 -32.28 13.55 -0.68
C LEU A 16 -33.61 13.12 -1.31
N ARG A 17 -34.18 11.96 -0.91
CA ARG A 17 -35.55 11.54 -1.34
C ARG A 17 -36.67 12.49 -0.92
N ILE A 18 -36.38 13.44 -0.03
CA ILE A 18 -37.32 14.52 0.26
C ILE A 18 -37.58 15.39 -0.99
N PHE A 19 -36.58 15.56 -1.87
CA PHE A 19 -36.72 16.30 -3.13
C PHE A 19 -37.55 15.54 -4.18
N GLU A 20 -37.44 14.21 -4.25
CA GLU A 20 -38.28 13.32 -5.09
C GLU A 20 -39.80 13.50 -4.82
N LYS A 21 -40.19 14.02 -3.65
CA LYS A 21 -41.59 14.20 -3.24
C LYS A 21 -42.19 15.58 -3.54
N PHE A 22 -41.38 16.58 -3.91
CA PHE A 22 -41.92 17.89 -4.26
C PHE A 22 -42.32 17.92 -5.74
N PRO A 23 -43.48 18.52 -6.12
CA PRO A 23 -43.87 18.60 -7.52
C PRO A 23 -42.88 19.47 -8.30
N ASN A 24 -42.42 18.96 -9.44
CA ASN A 24 -41.54 19.66 -10.37
C ASN A 24 -42.24 20.89 -10.96
N ARG A 25 -42.10 22.04 -10.28
CA ARG A 25 -42.46 23.36 -10.79
C ARG A 25 -41.18 24.08 -11.24
N PRO A 26 -40.77 23.96 -12.52
CA PRO A 26 -39.63 24.71 -13.02
C PRO A 26 -39.97 26.21 -13.03
N GLN A 27 -39.43 26.96 -12.06
CA GLN A 27 -39.33 28.41 -12.19
C GLN A 27 -38.17 28.72 -13.14
N MET A 28 -38.41 29.59 -14.12
CA MET A 28 -37.36 30.03 -15.04
C MET A 28 -36.28 30.81 -14.27
N ILE A 29 -35.14 30.17 -14.04
CA ILE A 29 -33.94 30.83 -13.55
C ILE A 29 -33.50 31.83 -14.62
N LYS A 30 -33.33 33.12 -14.26
CA LYS A 30 -32.69 34.11 -15.13
C LYS A 30 -31.24 33.67 -15.36
N LEU A 31 -30.98 33.01 -16.48
CA LEU A 31 -29.64 32.61 -16.90
C LEU A 31 -28.75 33.85 -17.03
N GLY A 32 -27.74 33.95 -16.15
CA GLY A 32 -26.59 34.82 -16.37
C GLY A 32 -25.96 34.45 -17.72
N ARG A 33 -25.69 35.46 -18.55
CA ARG A 33 -25.30 35.26 -19.96
C ARG A 33 -23.87 34.73 -20.09
N LEU A 34 -23.69 33.43 -19.87
CA LEU A 34 -22.47 32.72 -20.27
C LEU A 34 -22.22 32.95 -21.76
N LEU A 35 -21.02 33.43 -22.09
CA LEU A 35 -20.55 33.54 -23.46
C LEU A 35 -20.27 32.13 -24.01
N SER A 36 -21.26 31.59 -24.72
CA SER A 36 -21.12 30.34 -25.47
C SER A 36 -20.64 30.64 -26.89
N ASP A 37 -19.42 30.22 -27.23
CA ASP A 37 -18.80 30.39 -28.56
C ASP A 37 -19.41 29.48 -29.66
N PHE A 38 -20.73 29.24 -29.59
CA PHE A 38 -21.49 28.43 -30.54
C PHE A 38 -22.64 29.23 -31.13
N LEU A 39 -22.57 29.46 -32.45
CA LEU A 39 -23.60 30.16 -33.21
C LEU A 39 -24.91 29.34 -33.25
N LEU A 40 -25.91 29.79 -32.50
CA LEU A 40 -27.25 29.20 -32.50
C LEU A 40 -28.07 29.68 -33.72
N PRO A 41 -28.88 28.81 -34.36
CA PRO A 41 -29.74 29.23 -35.47
C PRO A 41 -30.81 30.25 -35.06
N ARG A 42 -30.96 31.31 -35.87
CA ARG A 42 -31.83 32.49 -35.63
C ARG A 42 -33.29 32.20 -35.25
N ILE A 43 -33.81 31.01 -35.58
CA ILE A 43 -35.20 30.62 -35.31
C ILE A 43 -35.52 30.66 -33.80
N ARG A 44 -34.55 30.37 -32.92
CA ARG A 44 -34.79 30.34 -31.47
C ARG A 44 -34.83 31.72 -30.80
N ASP A 45 -34.23 32.75 -31.40
CA ASP A 45 -34.21 34.11 -30.85
C ASP A 45 -35.59 34.78 -30.90
N SER A 46 -36.36 34.51 -31.95
CA SER A 46 -37.72 35.06 -32.09
C SER A 46 -38.67 34.51 -31.03
N PHE A 47 -38.49 33.25 -30.62
CA PHE A 47 -39.25 32.64 -29.54
C PHE A 47 -38.89 33.28 -28.19
N MET A 48 -37.60 33.46 -27.90
CA MET A 48 -37.12 34.11 -26.66
C MET A 48 -37.62 35.55 -26.50
N ARG A 49 -37.72 36.32 -27.60
CA ARG A 49 -38.26 37.70 -27.56
C ARG A 49 -39.73 37.78 -27.16
N GLN A 50 -40.52 36.73 -27.43
CA GLN A 50 -41.96 36.75 -27.17
C GLN A 50 -42.33 36.53 -25.69
N PHE A 51 -41.35 36.17 -24.84
CA PHE A 51 -41.52 35.95 -23.40
C PHE A 51 -40.72 36.92 -22.51
N ALA A 52 -40.01 37.88 -23.09
CA ALA A 52 -39.25 38.91 -22.36
C ALA A 52 -40.11 40.18 -22.15
N GLY A 53 -41.18 40.06 -21.36
CA GLY A 53 -42.12 41.15 -21.08
C GLY A 53 -41.72 42.07 -19.92
N ALA A 54 -41.81 43.38 -20.15
CA ALA A 54 -41.96 44.48 -19.19
C ALA A 54 -41.28 44.36 -17.80
N ASP A 55 -40.09 44.96 -17.68
CA ASP A 55 -39.51 45.49 -16.41
C ASP A 55 -38.32 46.42 -16.70
N SER A 56 -37.57 46.17 -17.79
CA SER A 56 -36.32 46.87 -18.14
C SER A 56 -36.41 48.37 -18.47
N ALA A 57 -37.59 48.98 -18.40
CA ALA A 57 -37.81 50.38 -18.76
C ALA A 57 -37.51 51.38 -17.62
N ALA A 58 -37.25 50.90 -16.39
CA ALA A 58 -36.95 51.75 -15.24
C ALA A 58 -35.45 52.05 -15.10
N ASP A 59 -34.58 51.03 -15.21
CA ASP A 59 -33.14 51.15 -14.90
C ASP A 59 -32.36 51.98 -15.94
N GLU A 60 -32.78 51.99 -17.22
CA GLU A 60 -32.06 52.74 -18.27
C GLU A 60 -32.09 54.26 -18.07
N LEU A 61 -33.13 54.80 -17.40
CA LEU A 61 -33.21 56.22 -17.06
C LEU A 61 -32.20 56.60 -15.96
N GLN A 62 -32.01 55.74 -14.95
CA GLN A 62 -31.15 56.05 -13.80
C GLN A 62 -29.65 55.92 -14.12
N TYR A 63 -29.29 55.17 -15.17
CA TYR A 63 -27.89 55.08 -15.64
C TYR A 63 -27.44 56.30 -16.48
N CYS A 64 -28.37 57.12 -16.97
CA CYS A 64 -28.06 58.33 -17.74
C CYS A 64 -27.62 59.51 -16.86
N GLU A 65 -28.36 59.80 -15.77
CA GLU A 65 -28.03 60.90 -14.85
C GLU A 65 -26.64 60.71 -14.21
N ALA A 66 -26.25 59.46 -13.94
CA ALA A 66 -24.97 59.12 -13.35
C ALA A 66 -23.74 59.45 -14.23
N MET A 67 -23.92 59.73 -15.53
CA MET A 67 -22.80 59.88 -16.48
C MET A 67 -22.39 61.35 -16.77
N GLU A 68 -23.21 62.33 -16.38
CA GLU A 68 -22.85 63.76 -16.47
C GLU A 68 -21.84 64.19 -15.40
N SER A 69 -21.88 63.57 -14.21
CA SER A 69 -21.04 63.93 -13.05
C SER A 69 -19.54 63.63 -13.17
N LEU A 70 -19.10 62.88 -14.20
CA LEU A 70 -17.68 62.51 -14.39
C LEU A 70 -16.86 63.56 -15.15
N SER A 71 -15.67 63.85 -14.60
CA SER A 71 -14.69 64.83 -15.10
C SER A 71 -14.12 64.49 -16.49
N PRO A 72 -13.69 65.51 -17.27
CA PRO A 72 -13.40 65.33 -18.71
C PRO A 72 -12.16 64.48 -19.02
N GLU A 73 -11.20 64.35 -18.11
CA GLU A 73 -9.97 63.58 -18.36
C GLU A 73 -10.23 62.07 -18.42
N LEU A 74 -11.09 61.55 -17.54
CA LEU A 74 -11.41 60.12 -17.52
C LEU A 74 -12.18 59.70 -18.79
N LYS A 75 -13.03 60.59 -19.30
CA LYS A 75 -13.80 60.41 -20.55
C LYS A 75 -12.91 60.28 -21.81
N ARG A 76 -11.64 60.72 -21.77
CA ARG A 76 -10.68 60.47 -22.87
C ARG A 76 -10.03 59.07 -22.80
N LYS A 77 -9.63 58.59 -21.62
CA LYS A 77 -8.86 57.34 -21.48
C LYS A 77 -9.65 56.12 -21.96
N VAL A 78 -10.91 56.00 -21.54
CA VAL A 78 -11.82 54.89 -21.90
C VAL A 78 -12.08 54.81 -23.41
N ARG A 79 -11.98 55.93 -24.15
CA ARG A 79 -12.23 55.97 -25.59
C ARG A 79 -11.10 55.40 -26.45
N GLY A 80 -9.91 55.17 -25.87
CA GLY A 80 -8.74 54.65 -26.60
C GLY A 80 -8.79 53.14 -26.88
N GLU A 81 -9.24 52.34 -25.91
CA GLU A 81 -9.14 50.88 -25.99
C GLU A 81 -10.25 50.24 -26.84
N SER A 82 -11.45 50.83 -26.86
CA SER A 82 -12.63 50.32 -27.57
C SER A 82 -12.43 50.18 -29.10
N ASN A 83 -11.59 51.04 -29.71
CA ASN A 83 -11.38 51.04 -31.15
C ASN A 83 -10.46 49.92 -31.67
N ARG A 84 -9.77 49.17 -30.79
CA ARG A 84 -8.80 48.14 -31.22
C ARG A 84 -9.41 46.76 -31.52
N MET A 85 -10.69 46.56 -31.21
CA MET A 85 -11.35 45.24 -31.27
C MET A 85 -12.42 45.14 -32.37
N ARG A 86 -12.32 45.95 -33.44
CA ARG A 86 -13.41 46.13 -34.43
C ARG A 86 -12.99 46.09 -35.90
N LEU A 87 -11.89 45.43 -36.23
CA LEU A 87 -11.62 44.88 -37.57
C LEU A 87 -11.74 43.34 -37.52
N GLU A 88 -11.87 42.72 -38.69
CA GLU A 88 -11.97 41.25 -38.90
C GLU A 88 -13.27 40.57 -38.42
N ALA A 89 -14.42 41.01 -38.95
CA ALA A 89 -15.65 40.22 -38.95
C ALA A 89 -16.57 40.56 -40.15
N ASN A 90 -16.07 40.42 -41.39
CA ASN A 90 -16.85 40.64 -42.61
C ASN A 90 -16.30 39.86 -43.82
N CYS A 91 -16.89 38.71 -44.14
CA CYS A 91 -17.01 38.14 -45.51
C CYS A 91 -17.67 36.75 -45.50
N LEU A 92 -18.93 36.68 -45.99
CA LEU A 92 -19.39 35.80 -47.09
C LEU A 92 -20.93 35.85 -47.14
N ASP A 93 -21.50 35.72 -48.34
CA ASP A 93 -22.89 36.09 -48.63
C ASP A 93 -23.56 35.12 -49.64
N GLN A 94 -24.89 35.22 -49.72
CA GLN A 94 -25.81 34.76 -50.77
C GLN A 94 -26.34 33.29 -50.84
N VAL A 95 -27.60 33.23 -51.31
CA VAL A 95 -28.44 32.12 -51.81
C VAL A 95 -28.86 31.02 -50.81
N GLY A 96 -30.14 30.66 -50.65
CA GLY A 96 -31.40 31.27 -51.12
C GLY A 96 -32.57 30.27 -51.26
N ILE A 97 -33.81 30.70 -50.95
CA ILE A 97 -35.13 30.08 -51.31
C ILE A 97 -35.42 28.66 -50.70
N GLY A 98 -36.60 28.28 -50.20
CA GLY A 98 -37.85 29.02 -49.88
C GLY A 98 -39.10 28.10 -49.81
N GLY A 99 -40.01 28.34 -48.85
CA GLY A 99 -41.45 27.95 -48.92
C GLY A 99 -41.94 26.61 -48.29
N GLY A 100 -43.04 26.69 -47.50
CA GLY A 100 -44.15 25.71 -47.52
C GLY A 100 -44.32 24.67 -46.39
N GLY A 101 -45.59 24.46 -45.97
CA GLY A 101 -46.13 23.13 -45.62
C GLY A 101 -46.24 22.74 -44.13
N GLY A 102 -47.39 22.99 -43.48
CA GLY A 102 -47.64 22.65 -42.07
C GLY A 102 -48.27 21.28 -41.74
N ILE A 103 -48.56 21.13 -40.44
CA ILE A 103 -49.49 20.17 -39.79
C ILE A 103 -49.04 18.69 -39.70
N GLY A 104 -49.12 18.09 -38.50
CA GLY A 104 -49.16 16.62 -38.32
C GLY A 104 -48.72 16.10 -36.96
N GLN A 105 -49.65 15.55 -36.17
CA GLN A 105 -49.46 15.01 -34.80
C GLN A 105 -48.33 13.98 -34.63
N VAL A 106 -47.67 14.02 -33.47
CA VAL A 106 -46.72 12.97 -33.03
C VAL A 106 -47.47 11.75 -32.49
N SER A 107 -47.11 10.55 -32.97
CA SER A 107 -47.46 9.28 -32.33
C SER A 107 -46.24 8.35 -32.27
N LEU A 108 -46.30 7.35 -31.38
CA LEU A 108 -45.14 6.70 -30.77
C LEU A 108 -44.64 5.45 -31.52
N LEU A 109 -43.88 5.61 -32.61
CA LEU A 109 -42.86 4.62 -33.03
C LEU A 109 -41.91 5.23 -34.10
N GLY A 110 -40.66 5.57 -33.76
CA GLY A 110 -39.77 6.22 -34.73
C GLY A 110 -38.37 6.66 -34.29
N ALA A 111 -37.80 6.06 -33.23
CA ALA A 111 -36.56 6.56 -32.60
C ALA A 111 -35.41 5.53 -32.51
N GLN A 112 -35.25 4.66 -33.52
CA GLN A 112 -34.18 3.66 -33.53
C GLN A 112 -33.44 3.52 -34.87
N HIS A 113 -33.61 4.46 -35.81
CA HIS A 113 -33.02 4.32 -37.15
C HIS A 113 -32.51 5.62 -37.81
N HIS A 114 -31.91 6.54 -37.05
CA HIS A 114 -31.17 7.67 -37.64
C HIS A 114 -29.95 8.13 -36.82
N LEU A 115 -28.89 7.31 -36.79
CA LEU A 115 -27.52 7.76 -36.41
C LEU A 115 -26.42 6.80 -36.92
N ARG A 116 -26.54 6.32 -38.16
CA ARG A 116 -25.57 5.39 -38.79
C ARG A 116 -25.10 5.81 -40.19
N GLN A 117 -25.29 7.09 -40.55
CA GLN A 117 -25.10 7.56 -41.94
C GLN A 117 -24.34 8.89 -42.06
N GLU A 118 -23.31 9.11 -41.25
CA GLU A 118 -22.37 10.23 -41.47
C GLU A 118 -20.90 9.86 -41.15
N ARG A 119 -20.45 8.70 -41.66
CA ARG A 119 -19.02 8.32 -41.61
C ARG A 119 -18.56 7.39 -42.74
N ARG A 120 -19.01 7.64 -43.98
CA ARG A 120 -18.45 6.95 -45.17
C ARG A 120 -18.42 7.76 -46.47
N SER A 121 -18.10 9.04 -46.35
CA SER A 121 -17.57 9.89 -47.44
C SER A 121 -16.46 10.75 -46.83
N THR A 122 -15.23 10.83 -47.36
CA THR A 122 -14.70 10.37 -48.64
C THR A 122 -13.32 9.73 -48.50
N THR A 123 -12.94 8.82 -49.40
CA THR A 123 -11.53 8.45 -49.64
C THR A 123 -11.34 8.07 -51.11
N VAL A 124 -10.13 8.25 -51.64
CA VAL A 124 -9.73 8.02 -53.05
C VAL A 124 -10.26 9.05 -54.06
N ARG A 125 -9.43 10.07 -54.32
CA ARG A 125 -8.64 10.08 -55.56
C ARG A 125 -7.25 10.63 -55.27
N ASN A 126 -6.30 10.41 -56.17
CA ASN A 126 -4.86 10.53 -55.91
C ASN A 126 -4.14 11.14 -57.13
N ARG A 127 -2.96 11.72 -56.86
CA ARG A 127 -1.85 12.05 -57.79
C ARG A 127 -1.93 13.25 -58.76
N HIS A 128 -0.86 14.06 -58.63
CA HIS A 128 -0.06 14.78 -59.64
C HIS A 128 -0.52 16.18 -60.11
N GLY A 129 0.49 17.07 -60.27
CA GLY A 129 0.38 18.43 -60.83
C GLY A 129 0.68 18.48 -62.33
N PRO A 130 1.00 19.66 -62.89
CA PRO A 130 2.40 20.13 -62.80
C PRO A 130 2.59 21.67 -62.69
N SER A 131 3.83 22.13 -62.92
CA SER A 131 4.38 23.48 -62.74
C SER A 131 4.03 24.53 -63.82
N ALA A 132 4.09 25.81 -63.44
CA ALA A 132 4.50 26.99 -64.25
C ALA A 132 4.90 28.14 -63.28
N VAL A 133 6.07 28.80 -63.36
CA VAL A 133 6.44 29.97 -64.21
C VAL A 133 5.52 31.20 -63.99
N GLY A 134 6.01 32.42 -63.70
CA GLY A 134 7.39 32.89 -63.43
C GLY A 134 7.53 34.43 -63.43
N GLY A 135 8.62 34.97 -62.86
CA GLY A 135 8.89 36.42 -62.72
C GLY A 135 8.19 37.09 -61.51
N GLY A 136 8.69 38.15 -60.87
CA GLY A 136 9.93 38.93 -61.03
C GLY A 136 9.64 40.45 -60.91
N GLY A 137 10.39 41.29 -60.19
CA GLY A 137 11.54 41.07 -59.28
C GLY A 137 12.06 42.39 -58.68
N GLY A 138 13.01 42.31 -57.73
CA GLY A 138 13.69 43.47 -57.10
C GLY A 138 12.98 44.08 -55.87
N GLY A 139 13.68 44.54 -54.83
CA GLY A 139 15.12 44.39 -54.54
C GLY A 139 15.63 45.21 -53.33
N GLY A 140 16.68 44.70 -52.66
CA GLY A 140 17.58 45.43 -51.73
C GLY A 140 17.18 45.49 -50.24
N GLY A 141 18.14 45.33 -49.30
CA GLY A 141 17.96 45.91 -47.95
C GLY A 141 18.84 45.50 -46.75
N GLY A 142 19.18 44.22 -46.52
CA GLY A 142 19.95 43.78 -45.31
C GLY A 142 19.22 43.87 -43.95
N GLY A 143 19.68 43.27 -42.84
CA GLY A 143 20.78 42.31 -42.61
C GLY A 143 21.01 42.01 -41.10
N GLY A 144 21.33 40.75 -40.71
CA GLY A 144 21.56 40.27 -39.31
C GLY A 144 20.37 39.46 -38.73
N ILE A 145 20.28 38.12 -38.73
CA ILE A 145 21.14 37.03 -38.17
C ILE A 145 21.17 37.12 -36.61
N VAL A 146 20.85 36.13 -35.76
CA VAL A 146 21.05 34.65 -35.73
C VAL A 146 19.82 33.85 -35.20
N ALA A 147 19.77 32.54 -35.46
CA ALA A 147 18.82 31.50 -34.97
C ALA A 147 18.77 31.30 -33.42
N GLY A 148 17.88 30.50 -32.82
CA GLY A 148 16.76 29.68 -33.34
C GLY A 148 16.86 28.17 -33.02
N GLN A 149 15.91 27.62 -32.25
CA GLN A 149 15.69 26.16 -32.09
C GLN A 149 14.27 25.86 -31.57
N THR A 150 13.65 24.76 -32.04
CA THR A 150 12.28 24.34 -31.68
C THR A 150 12.25 22.90 -31.16
N VAL A 151 11.29 22.60 -30.28
CA VAL A 151 11.18 21.30 -29.58
C VAL A 151 10.29 20.33 -30.37
N ALA A 152 10.74 19.08 -30.47
CA ALA A 152 9.99 18.01 -31.15
C ALA A 152 8.94 17.36 -30.22
N ASN A 153 7.74 17.13 -30.75
CA ASN A 153 6.68 16.37 -30.08
C ASN A 153 6.64 14.90 -30.57
N LYS A 154 6.29 13.97 -29.69
CA LYS A 154 6.47 12.52 -29.91
C LYS A 154 5.12 11.80 -29.99
N VAL A 155 4.84 11.16 -31.12
CA VAL A 155 3.59 10.43 -31.40
C VAL A 155 3.67 8.98 -30.91
N GLN A 156 2.54 8.41 -30.51
CA GLN A 156 2.38 7.03 -30.03
C GLN A 156 1.34 6.28 -30.90
N PRO A 157 1.52 4.99 -31.25
CA PRO A 157 0.74 4.34 -32.31
C PRO A 157 -0.50 3.56 -31.82
N ASP A 158 -1.60 3.69 -32.56
CA ASP A 158 -2.80 2.86 -32.41
C ASP A 158 -2.67 1.47 -33.08
N LYS A 159 -3.47 0.51 -32.62
CA LYS A 159 -3.60 -0.83 -33.22
C LYS A 159 -4.88 -0.93 -34.06
N ALA A 160 -4.79 -1.54 -35.24
CA ALA A 160 -5.94 -1.80 -36.10
C ALA A 160 -6.70 -3.08 -35.69
N VAL A 161 -8.00 -3.12 -36.00
CA VAL A 161 -8.89 -4.29 -35.85
C VAL A 161 -9.41 -4.69 -37.22
N HIS A 162 -9.35 -5.98 -37.55
CA HIS A 162 -9.90 -6.52 -38.80
C HIS A 162 -11.42 -6.65 -38.75
N PHE A 163 -12.07 -6.39 -39.89
CA PHE A 163 -13.45 -6.78 -40.15
C PHE A 163 -13.50 -8.04 -41.03
N ARG A 164 -14.51 -8.88 -40.79
CA ARG A 164 -14.99 -9.92 -41.70
C ARG A 164 -16.51 -9.94 -41.64
N GLU A 165 -17.16 -10.33 -42.73
CA GLU A 165 -18.62 -10.22 -42.91
C GLU A 165 -19.14 -11.49 -43.58
N ASN A 166 -20.46 -11.69 -43.50
CA ASN A 166 -21.23 -12.87 -43.93
C ASN A 166 -20.99 -14.12 -43.05
N GLY A 167 -22.07 -14.69 -42.52
CA GLY A 167 -22.01 -15.87 -41.65
C GLY A 167 -23.14 -16.85 -41.96
N GLU A 168 -23.29 -17.85 -41.09
CA GLU A 168 -24.55 -18.57 -40.91
C GLU A 168 -24.68 -19.05 -39.44
N VAL A 169 -25.81 -19.66 -39.09
CA VAL A 169 -26.31 -19.73 -37.71
C VAL A 169 -26.22 -21.13 -37.10
N VAL A 170 -25.67 -21.24 -35.88
CA VAL A 170 -26.20 -22.14 -34.84
C VAL A 170 -26.14 -21.44 -33.48
N HIS A 171 -27.24 -21.46 -32.74
CA HIS A 171 -27.33 -20.94 -31.38
C HIS A 171 -27.99 -22.02 -30.50
N MET A 172 -27.30 -22.56 -29.49
CA MET A 172 -27.97 -23.41 -28.48
C MET A 172 -27.23 -23.42 -27.13
N THR A 173 -28.02 -23.20 -26.07
CA THR A 173 -27.83 -23.50 -24.63
C THR A 173 -26.40 -23.51 -24.03
N SER A 174 -25.99 -22.61 -23.13
CA SER A 174 -26.55 -22.15 -21.84
C SER A 174 -26.36 -23.09 -20.63
N ALA A 175 -25.31 -22.85 -19.83
CA ALA A 175 -25.30 -23.00 -18.36
C ALA A 175 -23.95 -22.49 -17.77
N ARG A 176 -23.93 -22.10 -16.49
CA ARG A 176 -22.73 -21.81 -15.66
C ARG A 176 -21.76 -20.73 -16.19
N ARG A 177 -22.12 -19.45 -16.09
CA ARG A 177 -21.22 -18.31 -16.38
C ARG A 177 -21.57 -17.02 -15.61
N ASN A 178 -21.78 -17.12 -14.29
CA ASN A 178 -22.26 -15.98 -13.48
C ASN A 178 -21.13 -15.37 -12.62
N ASP A 179 -20.64 -16.12 -11.65
CA ASP A 179 -20.15 -15.55 -10.38
C ASP A 179 -18.91 -14.65 -10.48
N ASP A 180 -17.96 -14.98 -11.36
CA ASP A 180 -16.68 -14.24 -11.50
C ASP A 180 -16.77 -13.06 -12.48
N TYR A 181 -17.76 -13.07 -13.41
CA TYR A 181 -18.11 -11.86 -14.15
C TYR A 181 -18.71 -10.81 -13.21
N ASP A 182 -19.46 -11.24 -12.20
CA ASP A 182 -20.17 -10.31 -11.34
C ASP A 182 -19.27 -9.44 -10.45
N ILE A 183 -18.02 -9.79 -10.10
CA ILE A 183 -17.19 -8.87 -9.30
C ILE A 183 -16.79 -7.61 -10.09
N LYS A 184 -16.22 -7.77 -11.29
CA LYS A 184 -15.87 -6.62 -12.15
C LYS A 184 -17.12 -5.98 -12.75
N MET A 185 -18.16 -6.75 -13.05
CA MET A 185 -19.45 -6.18 -13.43
C MET A 185 -20.10 -5.43 -12.27
N LEU A 186 -19.92 -5.80 -11.00
CA LEU A 186 -20.37 -5.04 -9.83
C LEU A 186 -19.57 -3.75 -9.66
N GLN A 187 -18.26 -3.77 -9.89
CA GLN A 187 -17.45 -2.54 -9.90
C GLN A 187 -17.85 -1.59 -11.04
N GLN A 188 -18.12 -2.12 -12.24
CA GLN A 188 -18.61 -1.34 -13.37
C GLN A 188 -20.06 -0.87 -13.16
N LYS A 189 -20.96 -1.72 -12.66
CA LYS A 189 -22.34 -1.38 -12.22
C LYS A 189 -22.29 -0.31 -11.12
N ALA A 190 -21.33 -0.35 -10.19
CA ALA A 190 -21.15 0.66 -9.16
C ALA A 190 -20.67 2.00 -9.75
N GLN A 191 -19.71 2.00 -10.67
CA GLN A 191 -19.28 3.21 -11.40
C GLN A 191 -20.33 3.75 -12.39
N GLN A 192 -21.21 2.89 -12.91
CA GLN A 192 -22.36 3.28 -13.71
C GLN A 192 -23.46 3.85 -12.81
N ALA A 193 -23.73 3.24 -11.65
CA ALA A 193 -24.67 3.76 -10.66
C ALA A 193 -24.17 5.07 -10.04
N GLU A 194 -22.87 5.24 -9.80
CA GLU A 194 -22.28 6.51 -9.36
C GLU A 194 -22.45 7.60 -10.43
N ARG A 195 -22.22 7.26 -11.71
CA ARG A 195 -22.51 8.19 -12.83
C ARG A 195 -24.00 8.51 -12.97
N LEU A 196 -24.89 7.52 -12.89
CA LEU A 196 -26.34 7.72 -12.94
C LEU A 196 -26.85 8.52 -11.73
N ARG A 197 -26.28 8.34 -10.53
CA ARG A 197 -26.55 9.18 -9.36
C ARG A 197 -26.02 10.59 -9.54
N SER A 198 -24.81 10.78 -10.07
CA SER A 198 -24.28 12.12 -10.40
C SER A 198 -25.14 12.83 -11.45
N GLN A 199 -25.72 12.09 -12.40
CA GLN A 199 -26.70 12.62 -13.35
C GLN A 199 -28.01 13.00 -12.62
N GLN A 200 -28.59 12.11 -11.81
CA GLN A 200 -29.78 12.44 -11.01
C GLN A 200 -29.56 13.62 -10.04
N GLU A 201 -28.37 13.75 -9.43
CA GLU A 201 -28.02 14.89 -8.59
C GLU A 201 -27.82 16.18 -9.40
N ALA A 202 -27.39 16.10 -10.67
CA ALA A 202 -27.38 17.23 -11.59
C ALA A 202 -28.81 17.61 -12.04
N ASP A 203 -29.62 16.63 -12.43
CA ASP A 203 -31.02 16.81 -12.82
C ASP A 203 -31.82 17.48 -11.69
N LEU A 204 -31.65 17.02 -10.43
CA LEU A 204 -32.29 17.64 -9.25
C LEU A 204 -31.74 19.04 -8.96
N ARG A 205 -30.46 19.31 -9.26
CA ARG A 205 -29.86 20.64 -9.14
C ARG A 205 -30.44 21.60 -10.15
N GLU A 206 -30.65 21.18 -11.40
CA GLU A 206 -31.29 22.01 -12.43
C GLU A 206 -32.78 22.23 -12.14
N ASN A 207 -33.51 21.19 -11.71
CA ASN A 207 -34.97 21.25 -11.57
C ASN A 207 -35.50 21.82 -10.23
N HIS A 208 -34.78 21.72 -9.10
CA HIS A 208 -35.29 22.19 -7.80
C HIS A 208 -34.57 23.45 -7.28
N PRO A 209 -35.30 24.53 -6.92
CA PRO A 209 -34.71 25.79 -6.46
C PRO A 209 -34.14 25.75 -5.03
N PHE A 210 -34.39 24.69 -4.27
CA PHE A 210 -33.88 24.48 -2.90
C PHE A 210 -32.77 23.41 -2.80
N PHE A 211 -32.54 22.63 -3.87
CA PHE A 211 -31.46 21.65 -3.91
C PHE A 211 -30.10 22.35 -4.02
N ASP A 212 -29.07 21.81 -3.37
CA ASP A 212 -27.71 22.40 -3.35
C ASP A 212 -27.65 23.86 -2.86
N LYS A 213 -28.47 24.23 -1.85
CA LYS A 213 -28.36 25.51 -1.13
C LYS A 213 -27.87 25.30 0.32
N PRO A 214 -26.73 25.87 0.73
CA PRO A 214 -26.26 25.79 2.12
C PRO A 214 -27.26 26.46 3.08
N LEU A 215 -27.73 25.70 4.08
CA LEU A 215 -28.71 26.11 5.10
C LEU A 215 -30.02 26.72 4.53
N PHE A 216 -30.33 26.49 3.25
CA PHE A 216 -31.36 27.17 2.44
C PHE A 216 -31.22 28.71 2.31
N ALA A 217 -30.50 29.38 3.20
CA ALA A 217 -30.28 30.83 3.22
C ALA A 217 -29.21 31.31 2.22
N VAL A 218 -28.17 30.50 1.94
CA VAL A 218 -27.07 30.91 1.06
C VAL A 218 -27.42 30.62 -0.41
N GLY A 219 -27.25 31.63 -1.27
CA GLY A 219 -27.46 31.50 -2.72
C GLY A 219 -26.50 30.48 -3.34
N ARG A 220 -27.01 29.65 -4.26
CA ARG A 220 -26.27 28.53 -4.89
C ARG A 220 -24.95 28.96 -5.53
N GLU A 221 -24.97 30.13 -6.16
CA GLU A 221 -23.89 30.79 -6.92
C GLU A 221 -23.49 32.11 -6.25
N SER A 222 -23.55 32.18 -4.92
CA SER A 222 -23.09 33.38 -4.20
C SER A 222 -21.56 33.39 -4.11
N GLN A 223 -20.94 34.53 -4.42
CA GLN A 223 -19.49 34.74 -4.34
C GLN A 223 -18.89 34.34 -2.97
N PHE A 224 -19.69 34.50 -1.91
CA PHE A 224 -19.35 34.05 -0.56
C PHE A 224 -19.26 32.52 -0.44
N ARG A 225 -20.18 31.77 -1.06
CA ARG A 225 -20.09 30.30 -1.14
C ARG A 225 -18.86 29.87 -1.91
N ASP A 226 -18.57 30.53 -3.03
CA ASP A 226 -17.41 30.21 -3.88
C ASP A 226 -16.09 30.48 -3.14
N PHE A 227 -16.02 31.56 -2.35
CA PHE A 227 -14.89 31.84 -1.45
C PHE A 227 -14.74 30.75 -0.37
N CYS A 228 -15.83 30.34 0.30
CA CYS A 228 -15.78 29.24 1.27
C CYS A 228 -15.38 27.91 0.61
N GLN A 229 -15.85 27.61 -0.60
CA GLN A 229 -15.45 26.41 -1.35
C GLN A 229 -13.98 26.46 -1.77
N LEU A 230 -13.49 27.61 -2.24
CA LEU A 230 -12.08 27.80 -2.57
C LEU A 230 -11.18 27.51 -1.37
N LEU A 231 -11.56 27.96 -0.18
CA LEU A 231 -10.80 27.74 1.06
C LEU A 231 -10.89 26.28 1.55
N VAL A 232 -12.08 25.68 1.53
CA VAL A 232 -12.30 24.28 1.99
C VAL A 232 -11.67 23.24 1.05
N ASP A 233 -11.83 23.37 -0.26
CA ASP A 233 -11.28 22.40 -1.24
C ASP A 233 -9.80 22.68 -1.62
N ALA A 234 -9.16 23.72 -1.03
CA ALA A 234 -7.76 24.07 -1.26
C ALA A 234 -6.79 22.94 -0.89
N ARG A 235 -5.92 22.55 -1.82
CA ARG A 235 -4.96 21.44 -1.68
C ARG A 235 -3.60 21.80 -2.26
N TYR A 236 -2.55 21.12 -1.81
CA TYR A 236 -1.22 21.26 -2.40
C TYR A 236 -1.17 20.64 -3.81
N ARG A 237 -1.35 21.49 -4.84
CA ARG A 237 -1.11 21.12 -6.24
C ARG A 237 0.37 21.32 -6.55
N GLY A 238 1.11 20.22 -6.71
CA GLY A 238 2.54 20.27 -7.05
C GLY A 238 2.77 21.01 -8.36
N SER A 239 3.53 22.11 -8.31
CA SER A 239 3.76 22.99 -9.47
C SER A 239 4.71 22.37 -10.48
N GLY A 240 4.25 22.32 -11.75
CA GLY A 240 5.08 22.18 -12.96
C GLY A 240 5.66 20.79 -13.23
N GLU A 241 5.54 20.35 -14.48
CA GLU A 241 6.35 19.25 -14.99
C GLU A 241 7.80 19.72 -15.18
N SER A 242 8.70 19.25 -14.31
CA SER A 242 10.14 19.32 -14.51
C SER A 242 10.78 18.05 -13.92
N GLU A 243 11.56 17.32 -14.71
CA GLU A 243 11.91 15.93 -14.39
C GLU A 243 12.87 15.77 -13.20
N LEU A 244 13.64 16.82 -12.85
CA LEU A 244 14.74 16.74 -11.89
C LEU A 244 14.36 16.42 -10.43
N LYS A 245 13.08 16.49 -10.03
CA LYS A 245 12.64 16.30 -8.63
C LYS A 245 12.10 14.90 -8.29
N SER A 246 12.62 13.83 -8.88
CA SER A 246 12.15 12.45 -8.62
C SER A 246 12.14 12.04 -7.13
N ARG A 247 13.15 12.44 -6.33
CA ARG A 247 13.21 12.19 -4.88
C ARG A 247 12.15 12.94 -4.05
N GLY A 248 11.55 14.01 -4.58
CA GLY A 248 10.51 14.79 -3.88
C GLY A 248 9.09 14.27 -4.08
N LYS A 249 8.83 13.44 -5.10
CA LYS A 249 7.49 13.03 -5.55
C LYS A 249 6.65 12.30 -4.48
N GLY A 250 7.26 11.71 -3.46
CA GLY A 250 6.55 11.10 -2.33
C GLY A 250 5.94 12.14 -1.39
N ALA A 251 6.75 13.09 -0.91
CA ALA A 251 6.32 14.11 0.04
C ALA A 251 5.31 15.09 -0.57
N SER A 252 5.51 15.53 -1.82
CA SER A 252 4.55 16.40 -2.51
C SER A 252 3.20 15.72 -2.74
N LYS A 253 3.20 14.41 -3.06
CA LYS A 253 1.97 13.60 -3.19
C LYS A 253 1.29 13.33 -1.84
N MET A 254 2.03 13.27 -0.74
CA MET A 254 1.48 13.17 0.61
C MET A 254 0.82 14.47 1.05
N LEU A 255 1.49 15.62 0.84
CA LEU A 255 0.92 16.94 1.13
C LEU A 255 -0.37 17.20 0.32
N GLY A 256 -0.36 16.88 -0.98
CA GLY A 256 -1.52 17.05 -1.87
C GLY A 256 -2.66 16.03 -1.69
N MET A 257 -2.57 15.10 -0.73
CA MET A 257 -3.60 14.08 -0.50
C MET A 257 -4.82 14.62 0.25
N ILE A 258 -4.62 15.64 1.09
CA ILE A 258 -5.56 16.18 2.08
C ILE A 258 -5.66 17.70 1.85
N THR A 259 -6.78 18.33 2.24
CA THR A 259 -6.95 19.79 2.11
C THR A 259 -6.05 20.53 3.11
N TYR A 260 -5.74 21.81 2.87
CA TYR A 260 -4.99 22.60 3.85
C TYR A 260 -5.78 22.76 5.16
N LEU A 261 -7.11 22.89 5.08
CA LEU A 261 -8.01 22.96 6.23
C LEU A 261 -7.92 21.68 7.07
N ASP A 262 -8.11 20.51 6.44
CA ASP A 262 -8.02 19.22 7.15
C ASP A 262 -6.59 18.98 7.69
N TRP A 263 -5.54 19.45 7.01
CA TRP A 263 -4.17 19.44 7.54
C TRP A 263 -4.01 20.27 8.81
N THR A 264 -4.51 21.52 8.84
CA THR A 264 -4.46 22.35 10.06
C THR A 264 -5.30 21.76 11.19
N MET A 265 -6.41 21.10 10.86
CA MET A 265 -7.26 20.49 11.87
C MET A 265 -6.70 19.14 12.37
N ILE A 266 -5.92 18.41 11.56
CA ILE A 266 -5.09 17.29 12.03
C ILE A 266 -4.02 17.80 13.02
N THR A 267 -3.27 18.86 12.68
CA THR A 267 -2.21 19.36 13.59
C THR A 267 -2.78 19.93 14.88
N LEU A 268 -3.90 20.67 14.83
CA LEU A 268 -4.59 21.18 16.03
C LEU A 268 -5.23 20.04 16.86
N SER A 269 -5.74 18.99 16.23
CA SER A 269 -6.21 17.80 16.95
C SER A 269 -5.07 17.07 17.65
N VAL A 270 -3.94 16.85 16.97
CA VAL A 270 -2.75 16.22 17.58
C VAL A 270 -2.21 17.08 18.73
N PHE A 271 -2.16 18.41 18.58
CA PHE A 271 -1.77 19.33 19.65
C PHE A 271 -2.72 19.24 20.85
N SER A 272 -4.04 19.33 20.63
CA SER A 272 -5.06 19.19 21.68
C SER A 272 -4.97 17.84 22.40
N ILE A 273 -4.78 16.74 21.67
CA ILE A 273 -4.60 15.40 22.25
C ILE A 273 -3.30 15.33 23.06
N THR A 274 -2.21 15.95 22.56
CA THR A 274 -0.95 16.05 23.31
C THR A 274 -1.14 16.79 24.63
N CYS A 275 -1.87 17.92 24.62
CA CYS A 275 -2.27 18.61 25.85
C CYS A 275 -3.05 17.69 26.80
N MET A 276 -4.05 16.96 26.30
CA MET A 276 -4.82 16.00 27.12
C MET A 276 -3.93 14.88 27.72
N THR A 277 -2.82 14.48 27.07
CA THR A 277 -1.91 13.47 27.67
C THR A 277 -1.13 13.95 28.89
N PHE A 278 -1.05 15.27 29.11
CA PHE A 278 -0.46 15.87 30.31
C PHE A 278 -1.44 16.06 31.47
N GLU A 279 -2.73 15.79 31.26
CA GLU A 279 -3.71 15.84 32.35
C GLU A 279 -3.41 14.76 33.40
N SER A 280 -3.49 15.16 34.67
CA SER A 280 -3.39 14.28 35.84
C SER A 280 -4.40 14.73 36.91
N LEU A 281 -4.46 13.99 38.02
CA LEU A 281 -5.27 14.34 39.19
C LEU A 281 -4.95 15.76 39.72
N ASP A 282 -3.67 16.13 39.68
CA ASP A 282 -3.19 17.46 40.10
C ASP A 282 -3.36 18.48 38.97
N ASN A 283 -2.84 18.16 37.79
CA ASN A 283 -2.83 19.01 36.59
C ASN A 283 -4.13 18.87 35.80
N ARG A 284 -5.24 19.30 36.42
CA ARG A 284 -6.58 19.31 35.83
C ARG A 284 -6.77 20.50 34.89
N VAL A 285 -7.45 20.30 33.77
CA VAL A 285 -7.74 21.35 32.78
C VAL A 285 -8.50 22.56 33.35
N MET A 286 -9.40 22.34 34.32
CA MET A 286 -10.11 23.43 35.02
C MET A 286 -9.19 24.32 35.89
N ASN A 287 -8.06 23.79 36.36
CA ASN A 287 -7.16 24.47 37.30
C ASN A 287 -5.89 25.03 36.62
N THR A 288 -5.62 24.66 35.36
CA THR A 288 -4.35 24.96 34.69
C THR A 288 -4.58 25.77 33.41
N THR A 289 -4.22 27.06 33.49
CA THR A 289 -4.52 28.08 32.46
C THR A 289 -4.06 27.69 31.05
N TRP A 290 -2.95 26.95 30.92
CA TRP A 290 -2.42 26.54 29.62
C TRP A 290 -3.19 25.39 28.96
N LEU A 291 -3.71 24.43 29.74
CA LEU A 291 -4.61 23.39 29.25
C LEU A 291 -5.98 23.99 28.88
N MET A 292 -6.51 24.87 29.74
CA MET A 292 -7.72 25.65 29.47
C MET A 292 -7.59 26.45 28.16
N THR A 293 -6.44 27.11 27.93
CA THR A 293 -6.14 27.85 26.69
C THR A 293 -6.11 26.91 25.47
N ALA A 294 -5.55 25.70 25.59
CA ALA A 294 -5.51 24.73 24.50
C ALA A 294 -6.92 24.22 24.10
N GLU A 295 -7.83 24.04 25.07
CA GLU A 295 -9.23 23.71 24.80
C GLU A 295 -9.95 24.83 24.03
N TYR A 296 -9.78 26.10 24.45
CA TYR A 296 -10.35 27.24 23.72
C TYR A 296 -9.83 27.34 22.28
N ILE A 297 -8.52 27.17 22.06
CA ILE A 297 -7.92 27.19 20.71
C ILE A 297 -8.51 26.07 19.84
N PHE A 298 -8.64 24.85 20.37
CA PHE A 298 -9.25 23.73 19.65
C PHE A 298 -10.73 24.00 19.32
N PHE A 299 -11.52 24.47 20.29
CA PHE A 299 -12.93 24.77 20.10
C PHE A 299 -13.17 25.89 19.06
N VAL A 300 -12.43 27.00 19.13
CA VAL A 300 -12.55 28.11 18.17
C VAL A 300 -12.18 27.66 16.76
N ALA A 301 -11.09 26.91 16.60
CA ALA A 301 -10.70 26.38 15.29
C ALA A 301 -11.74 25.40 14.71
N MET A 302 -12.29 24.51 15.53
CA MET A 302 -13.35 23.58 15.12
C MET A 302 -14.65 24.30 14.77
N THR A 303 -14.98 25.38 15.49
CA THR A 303 -16.13 26.25 15.19
C THR A 303 -15.97 26.89 13.80
N VAL A 304 -14.81 27.50 13.53
CA VAL A 304 -14.49 28.12 12.22
C VAL A 304 -14.52 27.09 11.10
N GLU A 305 -13.93 25.91 11.31
CA GLU A 305 -13.93 24.80 10.35
C GLU A 305 -15.36 24.33 10.00
N ILE A 306 -16.20 24.07 11.00
CA ILE A 306 -17.57 23.57 10.77
C ILE A 306 -18.41 24.64 10.09
N ILE A 307 -18.28 25.92 10.48
CA ILE A 307 -18.94 27.04 9.78
C ILE A 307 -18.50 27.08 8.31
N LEU A 308 -17.20 27.03 8.01
CA LEU A 308 -16.69 27.01 6.63
C LEU A 308 -17.20 25.80 5.83
N LYS A 309 -17.15 24.59 6.40
CA LYS A 309 -17.63 23.36 5.76
C LYS A 309 -19.14 23.40 5.51
N VAL A 310 -19.94 23.91 6.46
CA VAL A 310 -21.40 24.06 6.31
C VAL A 310 -21.76 25.13 5.29
N LEU A 311 -21.06 26.27 5.24
CA LEU A 311 -21.31 27.33 4.26
C LEU A 311 -20.88 26.94 2.84
N ALA A 312 -19.74 26.26 2.68
CA ALA A 312 -19.27 25.77 1.38
C ALA A 312 -20.18 24.65 0.82
N ASN A 313 -20.37 23.60 1.62
CA ASN A 313 -20.90 22.31 1.16
C ASN A 313 -22.34 22.01 1.63
N GLY A 314 -22.87 22.74 2.62
CA GLY A 314 -24.18 22.49 3.23
C GLY A 314 -24.15 21.53 4.42
N PHE A 315 -25.18 21.60 5.27
CA PHE A 315 -25.27 20.81 6.51
C PHE A 315 -25.77 19.38 6.28
N PHE A 316 -26.91 19.20 5.58
CA PHE A 316 -27.59 17.90 5.43
C PHE A 316 -28.18 17.66 4.02
N PHE A 317 -28.90 18.64 3.45
CA PHE A 317 -29.68 18.50 2.21
C PHE A 317 -28.91 18.76 0.91
N THR A 318 -27.63 18.40 0.87
CA THR A 318 -26.72 18.66 -0.27
C THR A 318 -25.86 17.42 -0.58
N PRO A 319 -25.37 17.23 -1.82
CA PRO A 319 -24.59 16.02 -2.15
C PRO A 319 -23.29 15.92 -1.33
N LYS A 320 -22.53 17.03 -1.24
CA LYS A 320 -21.30 17.17 -0.43
C LYS A 320 -21.55 17.45 1.09
N ALA A 321 -22.78 17.36 1.61
CA ALA A 321 -23.09 17.86 2.95
C ALA A 321 -22.18 17.30 4.07
N LEU A 322 -21.91 18.12 5.10
CA LEU A 322 -21.13 17.73 6.28
C LEU A 322 -21.68 16.44 6.90
N VAL A 323 -22.98 16.37 7.15
CA VAL A 323 -23.65 15.17 7.65
C VAL A 323 -24.09 14.30 6.46
N ARG A 324 -23.14 13.50 5.95
CA ARG A 324 -23.38 12.48 4.92
C ARG A 324 -23.13 11.06 5.45
N ASP A 325 -21.91 10.81 5.91
CA ASP A 325 -21.46 9.52 6.39
C ASP A 325 -21.19 9.57 7.91
N PHE A 326 -20.79 8.44 8.51
CA PHE A 326 -20.55 8.34 9.96
C PHE A 326 -19.43 9.26 10.47
N ASP A 327 -18.46 9.60 9.62
CA ASP A 327 -17.36 10.50 9.97
C ASP A 327 -17.86 11.93 10.25
N GLY A 328 -18.75 12.48 9.41
CA GLY A 328 -19.38 13.78 9.63
C GLY A 328 -20.33 13.83 10.82
N VAL A 329 -20.98 12.70 11.15
CA VAL A 329 -21.77 12.56 12.39
C VAL A 329 -20.87 12.61 13.62
N LEU A 330 -19.73 11.89 13.59
CA LEU A 330 -18.78 11.86 14.69
C LEU A 330 -18.07 13.20 14.89
N ASP A 331 -17.73 13.90 13.80
CA ASP A 331 -17.13 15.23 13.86
C ASP A 331 -18.09 16.26 14.49
N LEU A 332 -19.36 16.24 14.09
CA LEU A 332 -20.41 17.05 14.71
C LEU A 332 -20.63 16.69 16.19
N PHE A 333 -20.57 15.41 16.55
CA PHE A 333 -20.70 14.97 17.95
C PHE A 333 -19.53 15.47 18.83
N ILE A 334 -18.28 15.38 18.34
CA ILE A 334 -17.09 15.90 19.04
C ILE A 334 -17.17 17.42 19.19
N TYR A 335 -17.73 18.13 18.20
CA TYR A 335 -18.00 19.57 18.30
C TYR A 335 -19.04 19.89 19.38
N LEU A 336 -20.18 19.21 19.37
CA LEU A 336 -21.24 19.43 20.37
C LEU A 336 -20.76 19.11 21.79
N ASN A 337 -19.98 18.05 21.98
CA ASN A 337 -19.33 17.78 23.26
C ASN A 337 -18.35 18.90 23.66
N SER A 338 -17.51 19.38 22.75
CA SER A 338 -16.55 20.46 23.03
C SER A 338 -17.24 21.81 23.31
N LEU A 339 -18.36 22.10 22.64
CA LEU A 339 -19.21 23.26 22.90
C LEU A 339 -19.80 23.21 24.32
N VAL A 340 -20.41 22.09 24.70
CA VAL A 340 -20.90 21.88 26.07
C VAL A 340 -19.76 21.96 27.09
N TYR A 341 -18.58 21.45 26.76
CA TYR A 341 -17.41 21.50 27.63
C TYR A 341 -16.94 22.94 27.92
N VAL A 342 -16.84 23.77 26.88
CA VAL A 342 -16.41 25.18 27.01
C VAL A 342 -17.49 26.06 27.65
N CYS A 343 -18.77 25.87 27.30
CA CYS A 343 -19.85 26.68 27.86
C CYS A 343 -20.18 26.30 29.33
N TYR A 344 -20.24 25.01 29.65
CA TYR A 344 -20.67 24.52 30.97
C TYR A 344 -19.50 24.05 31.83
N MET A 345 -18.78 23.00 31.42
CA MET A 345 -17.81 22.30 32.29
C MET A 345 -16.65 23.18 32.76
N LEU A 346 -16.19 24.15 31.96
CA LEU A 346 -15.13 25.09 32.35
C LEU A 346 -15.52 26.01 33.53
N HIS A 347 -16.81 26.10 33.87
CA HIS A 347 -17.33 26.90 34.98
C HIS A 347 -17.74 26.03 36.20
N VAL A 348 -17.62 24.70 36.11
CA VAL A 348 -18.03 23.75 37.15
C VAL A 348 -16.82 23.35 38.01
N ASN A 349 -16.84 23.73 39.29
CA ASN A 349 -15.74 23.48 40.23
C ASN A 349 -15.85 22.12 40.96
N THR A 350 -17.03 21.49 40.97
CA THR A 350 -17.29 20.23 41.68
C THR A 350 -17.78 19.13 40.74
N VAL A 351 -17.19 17.94 40.83
CA VAL A 351 -17.50 16.80 39.93
C VAL A 351 -17.65 15.53 40.77
N GLN A 352 -18.87 14.98 40.80
CA GLN A 352 -19.23 13.83 41.65
C GLN A 352 -19.07 12.48 40.91
N PRO A 353 -18.72 11.38 41.60
CA PRO A 353 -18.62 10.05 40.97
C PRO A 353 -19.94 9.60 40.33
N GLY A 354 -19.88 9.20 39.05
CA GLY A 354 -21.03 8.73 38.26
C GLY A 354 -21.94 9.83 37.71
N SER A 355 -21.64 11.11 37.93
CA SER A 355 -22.46 12.24 37.49
C SER A 355 -22.34 12.53 35.98
N LEU A 356 -23.25 13.34 35.43
CA LEU A 356 -23.25 13.73 34.01
C LEU A 356 -21.96 14.46 33.61
N GLU A 357 -21.38 15.20 34.55
CA GLU A 357 -20.12 15.91 34.41
C GLU A 357 -18.96 14.92 34.18
N GLN A 358 -18.89 13.82 34.95
CA GLN A 358 -17.90 12.76 34.70
C GLN A 358 -18.08 12.13 33.31
N TRP A 359 -19.31 11.89 32.89
CA TRP A 359 -19.60 11.38 31.54
C TRP A 359 -19.19 12.37 30.43
N LEU A 360 -19.41 13.68 30.61
CA LEU A 360 -18.93 14.70 29.66
C LEU A 360 -17.40 14.71 29.56
N MET A 361 -16.69 14.51 30.66
CA MET A 361 -15.22 14.38 30.67
C MET A 361 -14.75 13.13 29.91
N VAL A 362 -15.40 11.98 30.09
CA VAL A 362 -15.09 10.74 29.35
C VAL A 362 -15.43 10.86 27.87
N LEU A 363 -16.53 11.54 27.50
CA LEU A 363 -16.89 11.77 26.10
C LEU A 363 -15.87 12.68 25.39
N ARG A 364 -15.24 13.62 26.09
CA ARG A 364 -14.13 14.44 25.54
C ARG A 364 -12.93 13.57 25.12
N CYS A 365 -12.69 12.45 25.80
CA CYS A 365 -11.62 11.49 25.44
C CYS A 365 -11.82 10.81 24.08
N LEU A 366 -12.99 10.97 23.42
CA LEU A 366 -13.23 10.50 22.06
C LEU A 366 -12.56 11.38 20.98
N ARG A 367 -11.97 12.53 21.35
CA ARG A 367 -11.29 13.46 20.42
C ARG A 367 -10.25 12.81 19.48
N PRO A 368 -9.43 11.80 19.88
CA PRO A 368 -8.54 11.09 18.95
C PRO A 368 -9.25 10.36 17.80
N LEU A 369 -10.53 9.99 17.94
CA LEU A 369 -11.32 9.39 16.85
C LEU A 369 -11.46 10.34 15.65
N ARG A 370 -11.34 11.65 15.87
CA ARG A 370 -11.30 12.67 14.81
C ARG A 370 -10.22 12.41 13.77
N ILE A 371 -9.08 11.84 14.16
CA ILE A 371 -7.97 11.53 13.25
C ILE A 371 -8.37 10.42 12.26
N PHE A 372 -9.26 9.49 12.65
CA PHE A 372 -9.82 8.50 11.71
C PHE A 372 -10.72 9.13 10.64
N CYS A 373 -11.43 10.21 10.99
CA CYS A 373 -12.31 10.93 10.08
C CYS A 373 -11.51 11.76 9.07
N LEU A 374 -10.48 12.48 9.55
CA LEU A 374 -9.66 13.38 8.74
C LEU A 374 -8.63 12.63 7.85
N MET A 375 -8.11 11.47 8.28
CA MET A 375 -7.16 10.68 7.47
C MET A 375 -7.86 9.64 6.57
N PRO A 376 -7.79 9.75 5.24
CA PRO A 376 -8.53 8.87 4.34
C PRO A 376 -8.08 7.40 4.39
N GLN A 377 -6.84 7.11 4.81
CA GLN A 377 -6.36 5.74 5.05
C GLN A 377 -7.01 5.12 6.29
N LEU A 378 -7.13 5.87 7.39
CA LEU A 378 -7.75 5.39 8.63
C LEU A 378 -9.27 5.20 8.44
N ARG A 379 -9.93 6.12 7.73
CA ARG A 379 -11.34 5.93 7.34
C ARG A 379 -11.55 4.66 6.50
N ARG A 380 -10.61 4.33 5.60
CA ARG A 380 -10.67 3.07 4.83
C ARG A 380 -10.55 1.84 5.74
N VAL A 381 -9.62 1.84 6.68
CA VAL A 381 -9.47 0.75 7.68
C VAL A 381 -10.78 0.54 8.46
N VAL A 382 -11.42 1.61 8.92
CA VAL A 382 -12.70 1.52 9.63
C VAL A 382 -13.81 1.00 8.72
N TYR A 383 -13.86 1.42 7.45
CA TYR A 383 -14.84 0.92 6.48
C TYR A 383 -14.62 -0.58 6.15
N GLU A 384 -13.38 -1.01 5.97
CA GLU A 384 -13.01 -2.42 5.74
C GLU A 384 -13.37 -3.32 6.95
N LEU A 385 -13.26 -2.80 8.17
CA LEU A 385 -13.77 -3.48 9.38
C LEU A 385 -15.30 -3.50 9.43
N VAL A 386 -15.96 -2.34 9.34
CA VAL A 386 -17.42 -2.21 9.50
C VAL A 386 -18.18 -3.01 8.44
N ARG A 387 -17.65 -3.16 7.21
CA ARG A 387 -18.28 -3.96 6.16
C ARG A 387 -18.53 -5.43 6.55
N GLY A 388 -17.68 -6.01 7.40
CA GLY A 388 -17.83 -7.38 7.92
C GLY A 388 -18.33 -7.46 9.37
N PHE A 389 -18.88 -6.37 9.91
CA PHE A 389 -19.41 -6.35 11.27
C PHE A 389 -20.54 -7.36 11.46
N ARG A 390 -21.33 -7.65 10.41
CA ARG A 390 -22.43 -8.64 10.44
C ARG A 390 -21.91 -10.03 10.77
N GLU A 391 -20.85 -10.47 10.10
CA GLU A 391 -20.27 -11.81 10.23
C GLU A 391 -19.57 -11.94 11.59
N ILE A 392 -18.85 -10.91 12.01
CA ILE A 392 -18.28 -10.78 13.37
C ILE A 392 -19.38 -10.88 14.44
N PHE A 393 -20.49 -10.15 14.26
CA PHE A 393 -21.62 -10.15 15.20
C PHE A 393 -22.28 -11.52 15.30
N MET A 394 -22.46 -12.25 14.19
CA MET A 394 -23.00 -13.62 14.20
C MET A 394 -22.12 -14.58 15.02
N VAL A 395 -20.79 -14.48 14.93
CA VAL A 395 -19.88 -15.27 15.78
C VAL A 395 -19.96 -14.84 17.24
N SER A 396 -20.00 -13.53 17.52
CA SER A 396 -20.18 -13.01 18.89
C SER A 396 -21.48 -13.49 19.53
N VAL A 397 -22.58 -13.59 18.76
CA VAL A 397 -23.85 -14.16 19.24
C VAL A 397 -23.72 -15.67 19.52
N LEU A 398 -23.06 -16.44 18.65
CA LEU A 398 -22.80 -17.86 18.88
C LEU A 398 -21.97 -18.09 20.16
N LEU A 399 -20.91 -17.30 20.35
CA LEU A 399 -20.08 -17.32 21.57
C LEU A 399 -20.91 -16.92 22.80
N PHE A 400 -21.72 -15.86 22.73
CA PHE A 400 -22.56 -15.42 23.84
C PHE A 400 -23.58 -16.49 24.25
N VAL A 401 -24.23 -17.15 23.29
CA VAL A 401 -25.18 -18.26 23.56
C VAL A 401 -24.46 -19.44 24.23
N PHE A 402 -23.26 -19.80 23.77
CA PHE A 402 -22.44 -20.83 24.41
C PHE A 402 -22.07 -20.48 25.86
N ILE A 403 -21.61 -19.25 26.10
CA ILE A 403 -21.27 -18.75 27.45
C ILE A 403 -22.50 -18.71 28.34
N PHE A 404 -23.68 -18.32 27.81
CA PHE A 404 -24.93 -18.26 28.55
C PHE A 404 -25.44 -19.64 29.00
N ILE A 405 -25.33 -20.67 28.14
CA ILE A 405 -25.64 -22.06 28.50
C ILE A 405 -24.75 -22.54 29.65
N PHE A 406 -23.44 -22.30 29.56
CA PHE A 406 -22.51 -22.64 30.64
C PHE A 406 -22.75 -21.83 31.91
N ALA A 407 -23.08 -20.53 31.81
CA ALA A 407 -23.40 -19.68 32.95
C ALA A 407 -24.61 -20.21 33.74
N ILE A 408 -25.69 -20.58 33.04
CA ILE A 408 -26.87 -21.22 33.67
C ILE A 408 -26.46 -22.49 34.41
N TYR A 409 -25.68 -23.38 33.77
CA TYR A 409 -25.24 -24.64 34.37
C TYR A 409 -24.32 -24.41 35.58
N GLY A 410 -23.38 -23.46 35.49
CA GLY A 410 -22.48 -23.06 36.57
C GLY A 410 -23.20 -22.48 37.78
N VAL A 411 -24.25 -21.67 37.59
CA VAL A 411 -25.08 -21.15 38.70
C VAL A 411 -25.77 -22.29 39.45
N HIS A 412 -26.35 -23.27 38.74
CA HIS A 412 -27.01 -24.42 39.37
C HIS A 412 -26.02 -25.38 40.07
N LEU A 413 -24.77 -25.48 39.60
CA LEU A 413 -23.73 -26.29 40.23
C LEU A 413 -23.08 -25.63 41.44
N PHE A 414 -22.80 -24.33 41.37
CA PHE A 414 -21.86 -23.63 42.27
C PHE A 414 -22.44 -22.45 43.06
N GLY A 415 -23.66 -22.00 42.75
CA GLY A 415 -24.29 -20.87 43.43
C GLY A 415 -24.37 -21.07 44.95
N GLY A 416 -23.83 -20.12 45.71
CA GLY A 416 -23.72 -20.16 47.17
C GLY A 416 -22.68 -21.15 47.73
N ARG A 417 -22.04 -21.97 46.90
CA ARG A 417 -21.12 -23.05 47.32
C ARG A 417 -19.64 -22.68 47.24
N LEU A 418 -19.30 -21.52 46.70
CA LEU A 418 -17.91 -21.07 46.58
C LEU A 418 -17.38 -20.31 47.80
N GLY A 419 -18.23 -20.01 48.79
CA GLY A 419 -17.82 -19.38 50.05
C GLY A 419 -16.90 -20.28 50.88
N ILE A 420 -15.88 -19.71 51.52
CA ILE A 420 -15.01 -20.41 52.48
C ILE A 420 -14.53 -19.43 53.56
N CYS A 421 -14.10 -19.94 54.71
CA CYS A 421 -13.37 -19.13 55.68
C CYS A 421 -11.99 -18.74 55.14
N ASN A 422 -11.56 -17.51 55.39
CA ASN A 422 -10.20 -17.04 55.09
C ASN A 422 -9.11 -17.73 55.94
N ASP A 423 -9.48 -18.26 57.11
CA ASP A 423 -8.67 -19.17 57.93
C ASP A 423 -8.90 -20.63 57.50
N ARG A 424 -7.89 -21.27 56.88
CA ARG A 424 -8.00 -22.67 56.41
C ARG A 424 -8.11 -23.71 57.53
N SER A 425 -7.91 -23.34 58.81
CA SER A 425 -8.18 -24.25 59.93
C SER A 425 -9.66 -24.44 60.21
N LYS A 426 -10.54 -23.53 59.75
CA LYS A 426 -11.98 -23.55 60.00
C LYS A 426 -12.74 -23.93 58.75
N ARG A 427 -13.58 -24.97 58.86
CA ARG A 427 -14.28 -25.56 57.69
C ARG A 427 -15.74 -25.13 57.57
N THR A 428 -16.45 -24.93 58.68
CA THR A 428 -17.84 -24.47 58.64
C THR A 428 -17.97 -22.96 58.76
N ARG A 429 -19.10 -22.42 58.30
CA ARG A 429 -19.45 -20.99 58.44
C ARG A 429 -19.62 -20.58 59.91
N ALA A 430 -20.06 -21.48 60.78
CA ALA A 430 -20.25 -21.22 62.21
C ALA A 430 -18.92 -21.07 62.97
N GLU A 431 -17.89 -21.83 62.59
CA GLU A 431 -16.54 -21.70 63.15
C GLU A 431 -15.79 -20.43 62.69
N CYS A 432 -16.24 -19.77 61.63
CA CYS A 432 -15.53 -18.69 60.96
C CYS A 432 -15.71 -17.33 61.67
N VAL A 433 -15.41 -17.28 62.97
CA VAL A 433 -15.59 -16.13 63.85
C VAL A 433 -14.31 -15.81 64.66
N GLY A 434 -14.22 -14.58 65.18
CA GLY A 434 -13.04 -14.08 65.88
C GLY A 434 -11.91 -13.66 64.91
N THR A 435 -10.66 -13.72 65.37
CA THR A 435 -9.47 -13.31 64.59
C THR A 435 -8.47 -14.47 64.43
N PHE A 436 -7.55 -14.33 63.48
CA PHE A 436 -6.41 -15.24 63.29
C PHE A 436 -5.21 -14.51 62.66
N TYR A 437 -4.01 -15.08 62.80
CA TYR A 437 -2.80 -14.58 62.14
C TYR A 437 -2.75 -15.07 60.69
N ARG A 438 -2.76 -14.12 59.75
CA ARG A 438 -2.62 -14.40 58.31
C ARG A 438 -1.20 -14.08 57.87
N LYS A 439 -0.52 -15.07 57.28
CA LYS A 439 0.76 -14.88 56.57
C LYS A 439 0.57 -13.94 55.38
N VAL A 440 1.44 -12.95 55.26
CA VAL A 440 1.47 -11.95 54.18
C VAL A 440 2.48 -12.39 53.12
N PHE A 441 2.07 -12.37 51.86
CA PHE A 441 2.95 -12.68 50.74
C PHE A 441 3.85 -11.49 50.42
N VAL A 442 5.11 -11.53 50.87
CA VAL A 442 6.14 -10.54 50.53
C VAL A 442 6.62 -10.72 49.09
N THR A 443 6.69 -11.97 48.63
CA THR A 443 7.09 -12.36 47.28
C THR A 443 6.12 -13.41 46.73
N LYS A 444 5.90 -13.42 45.40
CA LYS A 444 5.26 -14.56 44.70
C LYS A 444 6.21 -15.77 44.62
N LEU A 445 7.52 -15.56 44.74
CA LEU A 445 8.53 -16.61 44.95
C LEU A 445 8.41 -17.19 46.37
N ASN A 446 8.45 -18.51 46.47
CA ASN A 446 8.50 -19.20 47.76
C ASN A 446 9.93 -19.11 48.32
N LEU A 447 10.09 -18.37 49.43
CA LEU A 447 11.37 -18.21 50.14
C LEU A 447 11.34 -19.03 51.42
N ASP A 448 12.45 -19.70 51.72
CA ASP A 448 12.60 -20.48 52.96
C ASP A 448 12.80 -19.54 54.17
N GLY A 449 11.69 -19.23 54.85
CA GLY A 449 11.69 -18.38 56.04
C GLY A 449 10.28 -18.15 56.60
N GLU A 450 10.20 -17.57 57.79
CA GLU A 450 8.90 -17.22 58.38
C GLU A 450 8.28 -16.00 57.68
N ALA A 451 7.28 -16.25 56.84
CA ALA A 451 6.51 -15.17 56.22
C ALA A 451 5.83 -14.30 57.31
N PRO A 452 5.95 -12.95 57.23
CA PRO A 452 5.42 -12.05 58.24
C PRO A 452 3.90 -12.19 58.37
N GLN A 453 3.39 -12.04 59.58
CA GLN A 453 1.99 -12.35 59.91
C GLN A 453 1.27 -11.13 60.46
N ILE A 454 0.02 -10.93 60.03
CA ILE A 454 -0.85 -9.85 60.51
C ILE A 454 -2.15 -10.44 61.05
N LEU A 455 -2.61 -9.90 62.19
CA LEU A 455 -3.88 -10.32 62.81
C LEU A 455 -5.05 -9.76 61.99
N VAL A 456 -5.94 -10.64 61.53
CA VAL A 456 -7.12 -10.27 60.72
C VAL A 456 -8.38 -10.96 61.25
N PRO A 457 -9.59 -10.38 61.02
CA PRO A 457 -10.84 -11.07 61.33
C PRO A 457 -11.02 -12.32 60.46
N ARG A 458 -11.65 -13.36 61.03
CA ARG A 458 -12.22 -14.46 60.26
C ARG A 458 -13.43 -13.95 59.48
N VAL A 459 -13.48 -14.27 58.19
CA VAL A 459 -14.56 -13.86 57.29
C VAL A 459 -14.87 -15.03 56.35
N TRP A 460 -16.16 -15.39 56.27
CA TRP A 460 -16.67 -16.33 55.28
C TRP A 460 -16.98 -15.59 53.98
N ALA A 461 -16.20 -15.84 52.93
CA ALA A 461 -16.27 -15.08 51.68
C ALA A 461 -16.10 -15.95 50.43
N ASN A 462 -16.74 -15.51 49.35
CA ASN A 462 -16.47 -15.97 47.98
C ASN A 462 -15.05 -15.56 47.54
N PRO A 463 -14.53 -16.10 46.41
CA PRO A 463 -13.41 -15.47 45.72
C PRO A 463 -13.77 -14.02 45.37
N ARG A 464 -12.81 -13.10 45.48
CA ARG A 464 -13.03 -11.67 45.16
C ARG A 464 -13.39 -11.47 43.68
N ASN A 465 -12.69 -12.17 42.81
CA ASN A 465 -12.69 -11.91 41.36
C ASN A 465 -13.83 -12.65 40.64
N PHE A 466 -14.41 -13.70 41.21
CA PHE A 466 -15.50 -14.44 40.57
C PHE A 466 -16.39 -15.18 41.57
N ASN A 467 -17.67 -15.31 41.20
CA ASN A 467 -18.64 -16.17 41.86
C ASN A 467 -19.70 -16.60 40.84
N PHE A 468 -20.47 -17.63 41.17
CA PHE A 468 -21.54 -18.18 40.34
C PHE A 468 -22.91 -18.03 41.03
N ASP A 469 -23.07 -17.01 41.89
CA ASP A 469 -24.28 -16.83 42.69
C ASP A 469 -25.41 -16.15 41.89
N THR A 470 -25.07 -15.48 40.79
CA THR A 470 -26.01 -14.89 39.83
C THR A 470 -25.57 -15.18 38.40
N ILE A 471 -26.51 -15.18 37.45
CA ILE A 471 -26.22 -15.37 36.02
C ILE A 471 -25.26 -14.28 35.51
N GLY A 472 -25.39 -13.03 35.96
CA GLY A 472 -24.47 -11.95 35.59
C GLY A 472 -23.03 -12.19 36.03
N ASN A 473 -22.84 -12.63 37.28
CA ASN A 473 -21.49 -12.94 37.81
C ASN A 473 -20.90 -14.19 37.13
N ALA A 474 -21.73 -15.20 36.83
CA ALA A 474 -21.32 -16.40 36.09
C ALA A 474 -20.94 -16.08 34.62
N LEU A 475 -21.70 -15.21 33.94
CA LEU A 475 -21.38 -14.71 32.60
C LEU A 475 -20.04 -13.97 32.59
N LEU A 476 -19.81 -13.09 33.57
CA LEU A 476 -18.55 -12.36 33.71
C LEU A 476 -17.37 -13.32 33.98
N ALA A 477 -17.51 -14.22 34.95
CA ALA A 477 -16.47 -15.21 35.28
C ALA A 477 -16.12 -16.11 34.09
N LEU A 478 -17.09 -16.49 33.26
CA LEU A 478 -16.84 -17.27 32.05
C LEU A 478 -16.27 -16.42 30.90
N PHE A 479 -16.60 -15.13 30.81
CA PHE A 479 -15.96 -14.20 29.87
C PHE A 479 -14.49 -13.94 30.23
N GLU A 480 -14.16 -13.86 31.52
CA GLU A 480 -12.77 -13.86 32.00
C GLU A 480 -12.06 -15.17 31.62
N VAL A 481 -12.64 -16.34 31.93
CA VAL A 481 -12.08 -17.65 31.54
C VAL A 481 -11.90 -17.79 30.03
N LEU A 482 -12.80 -17.22 29.21
CA LEU A 482 -12.70 -17.25 27.74
C LEU A 482 -11.38 -16.62 27.25
N SER A 483 -10.91 -15.56 27.93
CA SER A 483 -9.64 -14.89 27.61
C SER A 483 -8.38 -15.70 27.91
N LEU A 484 -8.52 -16.89 28.52
CA LEU A 484 -7.43 -17.74 29.04
C LEU A 484 -6.59 -17.11 30.17
N GLU A 485 -7.05 -16.00 30.75
CA GLU A 485 -6.43 -15.34 31.90
C GLU A 485 -7.19 -15.71 33.20
N GLY A 486 -6.46 -15.90 34.31
CA GLY A 486 -7.04 -16.29 35.61
C GLY A 486 -7.76 -17.65 35.69
N TRP A 487 -8.02 -18.34 34.57
CA TRP A 487 -8.86 -19.56 34.55
C TRP A 487 -8.35 -20.71 35.41
N VAL A 488 -7.03 -20.78 35.63
CA VAL A 488 -6.38 -21.75 36.52
C VAL A 488 -6.84 -21.55 37.96
N GLU A 489 -7.00 -20.31 38.41
CA GLU A 489 -7.54 -19.98 39.74
C GLU A 489 -9.02 -20.36 39.85
N VAL A 490 -9.80 -20.17 38.78
CA VAL A 490 -11.22 -20.59 38.70
C VAL A 490 -11.35 -22.11 38.79
N ARG A 491 -10.55 -22.84 38.00
CA ARG A 491 -10.44 -24.31 38.02
C ARG A 491 -10.08 -24.80 39.42
N ASP A 492 -9.02 -24.25 40.02
CA ASP A 492 -8.49 -24.73 41.30
C ASP A 492 -9.40 -24.35 42.47
N VAL A 493 -10.13 -23.23 42.41
CA VAL A 493 -11.18 -22.91 43.37
C VAL A 493 -12.34 -23.90 43.28
N ILE A 494 -12.84 -24.23 42.08
CA ILE A 494 -13.95 -25.19 41.92
C ILE A 494 -13.53 -26.59 42.37
N MET A 495 -12.32 -27.03 42.00
CA MET A 495 -11.74 -28.31 42.43
C MET A 495 -11.60 -28.42 43.96
N ASN A 496 -11.09 -27.38 44.62
CA ASN A 496 -10.79 -27.42 46.06
C ASN A 496 -11.99 -27.08 46.96
N ARG A 497 -13.00 -26.32 46.47
CA ARG A 497 -14.16 -25.90 47.28
C ARG A 497 -15.41 -26.74 47.08
N VAL A 498 -15.57 -27.39 45.91
CA VAL A 498 -16.79 -28.15 45.58
C VAL A 498 -16.51 -29.63 45.37
N SER A 499 -15.77 -30.00 44.31
CA SER A 499 -15.27 -31.36 44.07
C SER A 499 -14.30 -31.37 42.89
N PRO A 500 -13.23 -32.20 42.90
CA PRO A 500 -12.35 -32.39 41.75
C PRO A 500 -13.08 -32.80 40.45
N LEU A 501 -14.19 -33.52 40.54
CA LEU A 501 -14.99 -33.90 39.36
C LEU A 501 -15.54 -32.67 38.61
N HIS A 502 -15.81 -31.57 39.32
CA HIS A 502 -16.29 -30.33 38.70
C HIS A 502 -15.19 -29.54 37.97
N ALA A 503 -13.91 -29.92 38.09
CA ALA A 503 -12.86 -29.36 37.23
C ALA A 503 -13.12 -29.67 35.74
N VAL A 504 -13.83 -30.76 35.42
CA VAL A 504 -14.20 -31.13 34.04
C VAL A 504 -15.04 -30.04 33.36
N TYR A 505 -15.92 -29.35 34.10
CA TYR A 505 -16.75 -28.26 33.56
C TYR A 505 -15.89 -27.10 33.00
N ILE A 506 -14.85 -26.68 33.72
CA ILE A 506 -13.96 -25.62 33.25
C ILE A 506 -13.11 -26.09 32.06
N HIS A 507 -12.57 -27.31 32.09
CA HIS A 507 -11.79 -27.82 30.95
C HIS A 507 -12.63 -27.98 29.68
N LEU A 508 -13.89 -28.42 29.81
CA LEU A 508 -14.83 -28.49 28.69
C LEU A 508 -15.16 -27.11 28.13
N PHE A 509 -15.40 -26.12 29.00
CA PHE A 509 -15.63 -24.73 28.60
C PHE A 509 -14.41 -24.14 27.88
N VAL A 510 -13.20 -24.31 28.41
CA VAL A 510 -11.95 -23.82 27.82
C VAL A 510 -11.67 -24.50 26.47
N PHE A 511 -11.91 -25.80 26.35
CA PHE A 511 -11.74 -26.52 25.09
C PHE A 511 -12.70 -26.01 24.00
N ILE A 512 -14.00 -25.91 24.27
CA ILE A 512 -14.98 -25.51 23.25
C ILE A 512 -14.94 -23.99 23.04
N GLY A 513 -14.94 -23.18 24.10
CA GLY A 513 -14.98 -21.72 24.02
C GLY A 513 -13.69 -21.12 23.48
N CYS A 514 -12.53 -21.50 24.02
CA CYS A 514 -11.26 -20.90 23.65
C CYS A 514 -10.64 -21.57 22.40
N MET A 515 -10.49 -22.90 22.40
CA MET A 515 -9.77 -23.58 21.31
C MET A 515 -10.58 -23.69 20.01
N ILE A 516 -11.92 -23.73 20.08
CA ILE A 516 -12.81 -23.77 18.90
C ILE A 516 -13.50 -22.42 18.69
N GLY A 517 -14.07 -21.81 19.73
CA GLY A 517 -14.84 -20.57 19.62
C GLY A 517 -14.00 -19.35 19.20
N LEU A 518 -12.89 -19.07 19.89
CA LEU A 518 -12.01 -17.95 19.50
C LEU A 518 -11.30 -18.21 18.17
N THR A 519 -10.93 -19.45 17.85
CA THR A 519 -10.28 -19.76 16.55
C THR A 519 -11.25 -19.61 15.38
N LEU A 520 -12.55 -19.93 15.57
CA LEU A 520 -13.60 -19.62 14.61
C LEU A 520 -13.77 -18.10 14.42
N PHE A 521 -13.69 -17.30 15.50
CA PHE A 521 -13.70 -15.84 15.42
C PHE A 521 -12.52 -15.31 14.59
N VAL A 522 -11.30 -15.76 14.87
CA VAL A 522 -10.09 -15.43 14.07
C VAL A 522 -10.32 -15.78 12.59
N GLY A 523 -10.82 -17.00 12.32
CA GLY A 523 -11.09 -17.48 10.96
C GLY A 523 -12.07 -16.61 10.18
N VAL A 524 -13.17 -16.18 10.82
CA VAL A 524 -14.17 -15.30 10.19
C VAL A 524 -13.60 -13.90 9.92
N VAL A 525 -12.82 -13.32 10.84
CA VAL A 525 -12.15 -12.03 10.62
C VAL A 525 -11.16 -12.11 9.44
N VAL A 526 -10.36 -13.18 9.36
CA VAL A 526 -9.40 -13.40 8.26
C VAL A 526 -10.11 -13.62 6.92
N ALA A 527 -11.20 -14.40 6.90
CA ALA A 527 -11.99 -14.62 5.69
C ALA A 527 -12.64 -13.33 5.16
N ASN A 528 -13.29 -12.56 6.04
CA ASN A 528 -13.84 -11.25 5.74
C ASN A 528 -12.78 -10.26 5.23
N TYR A 529 -11.58 -10.24 5.82
CA TYR A 529 -10.48 -9.41 5.30
C TYR A 529 -10.09 -9.81 3.86
N GLY A 530 -9.99 -11.11 3.58
CA GLY A 530 -9.74 -11.63 2.24
C GLY A 530 -10.85 -11.32 1.23
N GLU A 531 -12.12 -11.30 1.65
CA GLU A 531 -13.25 -10.91 0.80
C GLU A 531 -13.25 -9.41 0.51
N ASN A 532 -13.01 -8.57 1.53
CA ASN A 532 -12.95 -7.12 1.36
C ASN A 532 -11.86 -6.65 0.40
N LYS A 533 -10.72 -7.36 0.40
CA LYS A 533 -9.64 -7.14 -0.57
C LYS A 533 -9.91 -7.78 -1.94
N GLY A 534 -10.93 -8.62 -2.06
CA GLY A 534 -11.25 -9.37 -3.28
C GLY A 534 -10.26 -10.50 -3.59
N THR A 535 -9.51 -11.00 -2.60
CA THR A 535 -8.57 -12.12 -2.76
C THR A 535 -9.16 -13.48 -2.39
N ALA A 536 -10.32 -13.50 -1.70
CA ALA A 536 -10.99 -14.73 -1.26
C ALA A 536 -11.43 -15.65 -2.40
N LEU A 537 -11.98 -15.10 -3.49
CA LEU A 537 -12.57 -15.86 -4.60
C LEU A 537 -11.55 -16.38 -5.63
N LEU A 538 -10.31 -15.89 -5.62
CA LEU A 538 -9.26 -16.40 -6.51
C LEU A 538 -8.79 -17.79 -6.07
N THR A 539 -8.46 -18.64 -7.06
CA THR A 539 -7.83 -19.94 -6.82
C THR A 539 -6.46 -19.78 -6.14
N VAL A 540 -5.97 -20.85 -5.51
CA VAL A 540 -4.63 -20.85 -4.88
C VAL A 540 -3.53 -20.50 -5.90
N ASP A 541 -3.62 -21.00 -7.13
CA ASP A 541 -2.64 -20.72 -8.18
C ASP A 541 -2.76 -19.30 -8.76
N GLN A 542 -3.97 -18.75 -8.84
CA GLN A 542 -4.18 -17.33 -9.17
C GLN A 542 -3.64 -16.40 -8.07
N ARG A 543 -3.81 -16.76 -6.79
CA ARG A 543 -3.21 -16.02 -5.67
C ARG A 543 -1.68 -16.08 -5.71
N ARG A 544 -1.10 -17.26 -5.96
CA ARG A 544 0.34 -17.47 -6.19
C ARG A 544 0.86 -16.65 -7.37
N TRP A 545 0.07 -16.52 -8.44
CA TRP A 545 0.39 -15.67 -9.60
C TRP A 545 0.39 -14.18 -9.24
N LEU A 546 -0.63 -13.68 -8.54
CA LEU A 546 -0.64 -12.29 -8.07
C LEU A 546 0.53 -11.98 -7.12
N ASP A 547 0.87 -12.90 -6.21
CA ASP A 547 2.03 -12.76 -5.32
C ASP A 547 3.35 -12.85 -6.09
N LEU A 548 3.44 -13.60 -7.19
CA LEU A 548 4.60 -13.58 -8.10
C LEU A 548 4.68 -12.25 -8.87
N LYS A 549 3.57 -11.77 -9.43
CA LYS A 549 3.46 -10.50 -10.17
C LYS A 549 3.77 -9.30 -9.27
N GLY A 550 3.42 -9.38 -7.98
CA GLY A 550 3.84 -8.46 -6.93
C GLY A 550 5.36 -8.52 -6.67
N ARG A 551 5.92 -9.72 -6.47
CA ARG A 551 7.37 -9.91 -6.30
C ARG A 551 8.16 -9.38 -7.49
N ILE A 552 7.78 -9.68 -8.74
CA ILE A 552 8.48 -9.23 -9.95
C ILE A 552 8.54 -7.69 -10.01
N LYS A 553 7.43 -6.99 -9.79
CA LYS A 553 7.39 -5.51 -9.73
C LYS A 553 8.36 -4.93 -8.68
N LEU A 554 8.60 -5.64 -7.59
CA LEU A 554 9.54 -5.26 -6.52
C LEU A 554 10.98 -5.71 -6.78
N THR A 555 11.23 -6.64 -7.71
CA THR A 555 12.58 -6.97 -8.14
C THR A 555 13.20 -5.82 -8.94
N GLN A 556 14.54 -5.77 -8.93
CA GLN A 556 15.34 -4.77 -9.62
C GLN A 556 16.58 -5.44 -10.22
N PRO A 557 17.20 -4.89 -11.28
CA PRO A 557 18.47 -5.37 -11.79
C PRO A 557 19.55 -5.30 -10.70
N LEU A 558 20.42 -6.31 -10.65
CA LEU A 558 21.38 -6.50 -9.57
C LEU A 558 22.61 -5.61 -9.77
N ARG A 559 22.56 -4.39 -9.21
CA ARG A 559 23.62 -3.34 -9.33
C ARG A 559 24.92 -3.68 -8.57
N ILE A 560 25.56 -4.79 -8.89
CA ILE A 560 26.92 -5.12 -8.47
C ILE A 560 27.88 -4.58 -9.55
N PRO A 561 28.88 -3.74 -9.21
CA PRO A 561 29.86 -3.28 -10.18
C PRO A 561 30.63 -4.49 -10.75
N PRO A 562 30.95 -4.50 -12.06
CA PRO A 562 31.73 -5.59 -12.64
C PRO A 562 33.13 -5.67 -12.00
N ARG A 563 33.76 -6.84 -12.16
CA ARG A 563 35.19 -7.03 -11.86
C ARG A 563 36.00 -6.00 -12.66
N PRO A 564 36.99 -5.31 -12.07
CA PRO A 564 37.81 -4.35 -12.81
C PRO A 564 38.58 -5.07 -13.94
N ASN A 565 38.56 -4.48 -15.13
CA ASN A 565 39.24 -4.99 -16.31
C ASN A 565 40.71 -4.56 -16.29
N ILE A 566 41.64 -5.49 -16.52
CA ILE A 566 43.10 -5.26 -16.44
C ILE A 566 43.60 -4.76 -17.81
N VAL A 567 43.12 -3.59 -18.25
CA VAL A 567 43.32 -3.09 -19.63
C VAL A 567 44.47 -2.08 -19.77
N HIS A 568 44.85 -1.41 -18.68
CA HIS A 568 46.15 -0.72 -18.61
C HIS A 568 46.92 -1.16 -17.35
N GLY A 569 48.22 -1.40 -17.50
CA GLY A 569 49.05 -2.17 -16.57
C GLY A 569 49.44 -1.49 -15.26
N PHE A 570 48.50 -0.87 -14.54
CA PHE A 570 48.80 -0.22 -13.25
C PHE A 570 48.61 -1.18 -12.07
N ARG A 571 49.62 -1.27 -11.19
CA ARG A 571 49.68 -2.23 -10.05
C ARG A 571 48.41 -2.21 -9.18
N TRP A 572 47.80 -1.04 -9.02
CA TRP A 572 46.56 -0.84 -8.25
C TRP A 572 45.36 -1.60 -8.81
N GLU A 573 45.17 -1.66 -10.14
CA GLU A 573 44.01 -2.33 -10.74
C GLU A 573 44.09 -3.85 -10.60
N TRP A 574 45.29 -4.40 -10.75
CA TRP A 574 45.58 -5.81 -10.46
C TRP A 574 45.33 -6.17 -8.99
N MET A 575 45.79 -5.33 -8.05
CA MET A 575 45.51 -5.51 -6.62
C MET A 575 44.00 -5.45 -6.34
N ARG A 576 43.30 -4.48 -6.91
CA ARG A 576 41.84 -4.34 -6.78
C ARG A 576 41.08 -5.54 -7.37
N ALA A 577 41.51 -6.08 -8.51
CA ALA A 577 40.94 -7.30 -9.09
C ALA A 577 41.08 -8.50 -8.13
N ARG A 578 42.28 -8.69 -7.54
CA ARG A 578 42.50 -9.75 -6.53
C ARG A 578 41.63 -9.56 -5.28
N VAL A 579 41.52 -8.34 -4.75
CA VAL A 579 40.66 -8.05 -3.58
C VAL A 579 39.17 -8.20 -3.92
N TYR A 580 38.74 -7.90 -5.15
CA TYR A 580 37.39 -8.21 -5.63
C TYR A 580 37.13 -9.72 -5.65
N ASP A 581 38.03 -10.51 -6.24
CA ASP A 581 37.89 -11.97 -6.30
C ASP A 581 37.82 -12.60 -4.88
N ILE A 582 38.68 -12.14 -3.96
CA ILE A 582 38.68 -12.56 -2.55
C ILE A 582 37.36 -12.20 -1.86
N THR A 583 36.94 -10.93 -1.90
CA THR A 583 35.73 -10.46 -1.19
C THR A 583 34.44 -11.05 -1.77
N GLN A 584 34.43 -11.45 -3.05
CA GLN A 584 33.30 -12.15 -3.65
C GLN A 584 33.30 -13.67 -3.41
N HIS A 585 34.41 -14.26 -2.93
CA HIS A 585 34.51 -15.70 -2.76
C HIS A 585 33.53 -16.27 -1.72
N ARG A 586 33.08 -17.52 -1.92
CA ARG A 586 32.11 -18.20 -1.05
C ARG A 586 32.66 -18.39 0.38
N LEU A 587 33.96 -18.66 0.53
CA LEU A 587 34.60 -18.84 1.84
C LEU A 587 34.68 -17.53 2.64
N PHE A 588 35.08 -16.41 2.00
CA PHE A 588 35.12 -15.09 2.65
C PHE A 588 33.75 -14.72 3.25
N LYS A 589 32.68 -14.94 2.48
CA LYS A 589 31.29 -14.68 2.91
C LYS A 589 30.80 -15.62 4.02
N ARG A 590 31.34 -16.85 4.11
CA ARG A 590 31.05 -17.79 5.21
C ARG A 590 31.85 -17.44 6.48
N PHE A 591 33.14 -17.12 6.35
CA PHE A 591 34.00 -16.69 7.46
C PHE A 591 33.40 -15.48 8.20
N TYR A 592 33.06 -14.41 7.46
CA TYR A 592 32.41 -13.23 8.04
C TYR A 592 30.91 -13.40 8.38
N ALA A 593 30.35 -14.61 8.22
CA ALA A 593 29.06 -14.98 8.82
C ALA A 593 29.28 -15.72 10.15
N LEU A 594 30.22 -16.67 10.18
CA LEU A 594 30.63 -17.38 11.39
C LEU A 594 31.22 -16.42 12.43
N LEU A 595 32.02 -15.42 12.02
CA LEU A 595 32.55 -14.40 12.91
C LEU A 595 31.46 -13.56 13.59
N ILE A 596 30.30 -13.34 12.95
CA ILE A 596 29.16 -12.65 13.59
C ILE A 596 28.56 -13.53 14.69
N ILE A 597 28.39 -14.82 14.42
CA ILE A 597 27.88 -15.79 15.40
C ILE A 597 28.85 -15.87 16.59
N LEU A 598 30.15 -16.01 16.33
CA LEU A 598 31.18 -16.04 17.37
C LEU A 598 31.20 -14.75 18.21
N ASN A 599 31.14 -13.58 17.57
CA ASN A 599 31.08 -12.29 18.26
C ASN A 599 29.79 -12.14 19.11
N THR A 600 28.68 -12.74 18.67
CA THR A 600 27.42 -12.78 19.43
C THR A 600 27.52 -13.69 20.65
N LEU A 601 28.25 -14.81 20.56
CA LEU A 601 28.51 -15.71 21.70
C LEU A 601 29.33 -15.04 22.81
N LEU A 602 30.05 -13.94 22.53
CA LEU A 602 30.73 -13.13 23.55
C LEU A 602 29.75 -12.36 24.47
N LEU A 603 28.45 -12.29 24.13
CA LEU A 603 27.37 -11.78 24.98
C LEU A 603 26.68 -12.89 25.81
N TYR A 604 27.17 -14.13 25.79
CA TYR A 604 26.57 -15.22 26.58
C TYR A 604 26.66 -14.96 28.09
N LEU A 605 27.72 -14.28 28.53
CA LEU A 605 27.80 -13.70 29.87
C LEU A 605 27.52 -12.20 29.78
N PRO A 606 26.76 -11.62 30.74
CA PRO A 606 26.51 -10.19 30.76
C PRO A 606 27.79 -9.42 31.09
N TRP A 607 28.06 -8.35 30.34
CA TRP A 607 29.21 -7.45 30.56
C TRP A 607 28.91 -6.50 31.73
N LEU A 608 28.72 -7.06 32.93
CA LEU A 608 28.25 -6.34 34.12
C LEU A 608 29.29 -6.39 35.25
N ASP A 609 30.24 -5.44 35.24
CA ASP A 609 31.38 -5.39 36.16
C ASP A 609 31.01 -5.19 37.66
N VAL A 610 29.73 -4.97 38.01
CA VAL A 610 29.33 -4.47 39.35
C VAL A 610 28.94 -5.55 40.37
N LEU A 611 28.31 -6.67 39.96
CA LEU A 611 27.67 -7.62 40.92
C LEU A 611 28.34 -8.99 41.06
N LEU A 612 29.24 -9.38 40.16
CA LEU A 612 29.94 -10.69 40.24
C LEU A 612 31.37 -10.59 40.81
N VAL A 613 31.94 -9.39 40.87
CA VAL A 613 33.32 -9.13 41.32
C VAL A 613 33.57 -9.54 42.79
N GLN A 614 32.53 -9.49 43.64
CA GLN A 614 32.66 -9.83 45.07
C GLN A 614 32.95 -11.32 45.35
N ARG A 615 32.90 -12.23 44.35
CA ARG A 615 32.99 -13.68 44.60
C ARG A 615 33.76 -14.57 43.62
N ALA A 616 34.31 -14.03 42.52
CA ALA A 616 35.07 -14.85 41.54
C ALA A 616 36.33 -14.14 40.99
N GLN A 617 37.49 -14.77 41.19
CA GLN A 617 38.83 -14.27 40.83
C GLN A 617 39.19 -14.53 39.35
N PHE A 618 38.48 -13.96 38.38
CA PHE A 618 38.81 -14.22 36.95
C PHE A 618 38.63 -13.04 35.98
N ASN A 619 39.65 -12.86 35.13
CA ASN A 619 39.74 -11.88 34.05
C ASN A 619 38.79 -12.15 32.85
N TYR A 620 37.80 -13.03 32.98
CA TYR A 620 36.98 -13.49 31.85
C TYR A 620 36.15 -12.37 31.22
N SER A 621 35.56 -11.44 32.00
CA SER A 621 34.84 -10.26 31.48
C SER A 621 35.73 -9.48 30.50
N GLN A 622 36.90 -9.05 30.97
CA GLN A 622 37.88 -8.32 30.17
C GLN A 622 38.38 -9.12 28.96
N ALA A 623 38.55 -10.44 29.09
CA ALA A 623 38.92 -11.31 27.97
C ALA A 623 37.84 -11.34 26.88
N PHE A 624 36.56 -11.45 27.23
CA PHE A 624 35.45 -11.40 26.27
C PHE A 624 35.35 -10.03 25.57
N THR A 625 35.49 -8.92 26.31
CA THR A 625 35.49 -7.57 25.74
C THR A 625 36.68 -7.36 24.79
N ASN A 626 37.88 -7.82 25.16
CA ASN A 626 39.07 -7.78 24.29
C ASN A 626 38.89 -8.65 23.02
N CYS A 627 38.25 -9.82 23.13
CA CYS A 627 37.88 -10.64 21.97
C CYS A 627 36.84 -9.93 21.08
N ALA A 628 35.91 -9.15 21.64
CA ALA A 628 34.93 -8.38 20.88
C ALA A 628 35.55 -7.16 20.18
N VAL A 629 36.55 -6.51 20.80
CA VAL A 629 37.41 -5.49 20.16
C VAL A 629 38.14 -6.11 18.95
N ALA A 630 38.78 -7.28 19.12
CA ALA A 630 39.46 -7.99 18.04
C ALA A 630 38.51 -8.38 16.89
N CYS A 631 37.32 -8.90 17.21
CA CYS A 631 36.27 -9.17 16.20
C CYS A 631 35.83 -7.90 15.48
N THR A 632 35.71 -6.77 16.18
CA THR A 632 35.31 -5.48 15.61
C THR A 632 36.38 -4.90 14.67
N MET A 633 37.68 -5.08 14.99
CA MET A 633 38.79 -4.77 14.09
C MET A 633 38.76 -5.64 12.81
N LEU A 634 38.42 -6.93 12.92
CA LEU A 634 38.21 -7.79 11.75
C LEU A 634 37.01 -7.33 10.90
N PHE A 635 35.92 -6.85 11.50
CA PHE A 635 34.80 -6.26 10.73
C PHE A 635 35.19 -4.94 10.05
N MET A 636 36.02 -4.10 10.67
CA MET A 636 36.60 -2.93 9.99
C MET A 636 37.40 -3.35 8.75
N ALA A 637 38.22 -4.41 8.85
CA ALA A 637 38.92 -4.98 7.69
C ALA A 637 37.94 -5.52 6.63
N GLU A 638 36.83 -6.17 7.01
CA GLU A 638 35.78 -6.61 6.07
C GLU A 638 35.24 -5.44 5.24
N VAL A 639 34.95 -4.30 5.90
CA VAL A 639 34.42 -3.09 5.25
C VAL A 639 35.48 -2.39 4.39
N ALA A 640 36.71 -2.25 4.87
CA ALA A 640 37.82 -1.66 4.10
C ALA A 640 38.09 -2.43 2.80
N LEU A 641 38.21 -3.76 2.87
CA LEU A 641 38.42 -4.63 1.70
C LEU A 641 37.27 -4.54 0.70
N LYS A 642 36.01 -4.51 1.16
CA LYS A 642 34.83 -4.32 0.29
C LYS A 642 34.83 -2.94 -0.38
N CYS A 643 35.21 -1.88 0.34
CA CYS A 643 35.30 -0.52 -0.22
C CYS A 643 36.37 -0.41 -1.32
N ILE A 644 37.53 -1.06 -1.14
CA ILE A 644 38.58 -1.14 -2.16
C ILE A 644 38.09 -1.94 -3.38
N ALA A 645 37.55 -3.16 -3.17
CA ALA A 645 37.04 -4.02 -4.25
C ALA A 645 35.97 -3.33 -5.11
N LEU A 646 34.91 -2.84 -4.48
CA LEU A 646 33.71 -2.33 -5.15
C LEU A 646 33.82 -0.86 -5.59
N SER A 647 34.88 -0.15 -5.16
CA SER A 647 34.93 1.32 -5.05
C SER A 647 33.87 1.87 -4.08
N PHE A 648 34.14 3.01 -3.45
CA PHE A 648 33.22 3.65 -2.49
C PHE A 648 31.82 3.88 -3.08
N SER A 649 31.73 4.34 -4.33
CA SER A 649 30.45 4.54 -5.03
C SER A 649 29.69 3.22 -5.28
N GLY A 650 30.39 2.12 -5.57
CA GLY A 650 29.78 0.80 -5.72
C GLY A 650 29.37 0.18 -4.39
N TYR A 651 30.17 0.38 -3.34
CA TYR A 651 29.87 -0.04 -1.98
C TYR A 651 28.59 0.64 -1.47
N TRP A 652 28.51 1.97 -1.59
CA TRP A 652 27.40 2.79 -1.10
C TRP A 652 26.08 2.60 -1.88
N GLN A 653 26.07 1.88 -3.00
CA GLN A 653 24.82 1.52 -3.69
C GLN A 653 23.99 0.47 -2.94
N SER A 654 24.62 -0.42 -2.15
CA SER A 654 23.93 -1.47 -1.40
C SER A 654 23.51 -0.99 -0.01
N TRP A 655 22.20 -0.97 0.29
CA TRP A 655 21.68 -0.62 1.61
C TRP A 655 22.29 -1.48 2.74
N ARG A 656 22.48 -2.78 2.49
CA ARG A 656 23.11 -3.70 3.45
C ARG A 656 24.55 -3.31 3.75
N ASN A 657 25.28 -2.81 2.75
CA ASN A 657 26.65 -2.33 2.93
C ASN A 657 26.67 -1.02 3.73
N ARG A 658 25.71 -0.11 3.52
CA ARG A 658 25.57 1.09 4.38
C ARG A 658 25.34 0.71 5.84
N PHE A 659 24.43 -0.23 6.10
CA PHE A 659 24.17 -0.71 7.47
C PHE A 659 25.42 -1.35 8.08
N ASP A 660 26.07 -2.26 7.36
CA ASP A 660 27.31 -2.92 7.77
C ASP A 660 28.43 -1.92 8.12
N ALA A 661 28.58 -0.84 7.31
CA ALA A 661 29.49 0.27 7.54
C ALA A 661 29.12 1.15 8.74
N VAL A 662 27.83 1.46 8.93
CA VAL A 662 27.34 2.21 10.11
C VAL A 662 27.63 1.44 11.39
N VAL A 663 27.41 0.12 11.41
CA VAL A 663 27.73 -0.70 12.58
C VAL A 663 29.24 -0.85 12.79
N THR A 664 30.09 -0.85 11.74
CA THR A 664 31.56 -0.74 11.94
C THR A 664 31.99 0.63 12.44
N LEU A 665 31.32 1.71 12.05
CA LEU A 665 31.64 3.06 12.53
C LEU A 665 31.26 3.21 14.00
N ALA A 666 30.07 2.73 14.39
CA ALA A 666 29.67 2.66 15.79
C ALA A 666 30.64 1.78 16.62
N GLY A 667 31.07 0.64 16.08
CA GLY A 667 32.08 -0.20 16.72
C GLY A 667 33.47 0.42 16.82
N PHE A 668 33.86 1.27 15.87
CA PHE A 668 35.12 2.02 15.96
C PHE A 668 35.06 3.13 17.02
N LEU A 669 33.94 3.86 17.09
CA LEU A 669 33.69 4.84 18.14
C LEU A 669 33.64 4.19 19.53
N TRP A 670 33.06 2.99 19.63
CA TRP A 670 33.10 2.15 20.83
C TRP A 670 34.53 1.75 21.22
N ILE A 671 35.37 1.29 20.28
CA ILE A 671 36.77 0.95 20.57
C ILE A 671 37.53 2.17 21.13
N ILE A 672 37.34 3.36 20.54
CA ILE A 672 37.94 4.59 21.06
C ILE A 672 37.45 4.87 22.49
N LEU A 673 36.13 4.80 22.71
CA LEU A 673 35.53 5.04 24.03
C LEU A 673 36.06 4.06 25.09
N HIS A 674 36.15 2.77 24.75
CA HIS A 674 36.64 1.70 25.63
C HIS A 674 38.11 1.93 26.01
N PHE A 675 38.98 2.31 25.07
CA PHE A 675 40.36 2.67 25.40
C PHE A 675 40.43 3.95 26.25
N THR A 676 39.58 4.97 26.01
CA THR A 676 39.55 6.15 26.89
C THR A 676 39.03 5.86 28.30
N ALA A 677 38.08 4.92 28.45
CA ALA A 677 37.56 4.46 29.74
C ALA A 677 38.45 3.41 30.44
N MET A 678 39.51 2.94 29.76
CA MET A 678 40.65 2.22 30.36
C MET A 678 41.76 3.18 30.86
N ILE A 679 41.85 4.39 30.28
CA ILE A 679 42.87 5.40 30.62
C ILE A 679 42.38 6.35 31.72
N HIS A 680 41.09 6.66 31.74
CA HIS A 680 40.45 7.45 32.79
C HIS A 680 39.54 6.56 33.64
N ASP A 681 39.78 6.51 34.97
CA ASP A 681 38.97 5.78 35.97
C ASP A 681 37.58 6.39 36.23
N GLY A 682 36.88 6.80 35.16
CA GLY A 682 35.50 7.29 35.21
C GLY A 682 34.52 6.12 35.18
N SER A 683 34.00 5.72 36.33
CA SER A 683 33.02 4.61 36.46
C SER A 683 31.78 4.77 35.56
N SER A 684 31.31 6.01 35.35
CA SER A 684 30.22 6.35 34.44
C SER A 684 30.60 6.19 32.96
N LEU A 685 31.82 6.54 32.57
CA LEU A 685 32.34 6.35 31.21
C LEU A 685 32.56 4.87 30.89
N ARG A 686 33.00 4.08 31.88
CA ARG A 686 33.12 2.63 31.76
C ARG A 686 31.77 1.97 31.52
N SER A 687 30.77 2.24 32.37
CA SER A 687 29.39 1.73 32.17
C SER A 687 28.83 2.12 30.79
N LEU A 688 28.97 3.38 30.39
CA LEU A 688 28.52 3.86 29.07
C LEU A 688 29.27 3.17 27.91
N SER A 689 30.57 2.89 28.09
CA SER A 689 31.37 2.17 27.11
C SER A 689 30.91 0.72 26.94
N ASP A 690 30.60 0.03 28.03
CA ASP A 690 30.16 -1.35 27.99
C ASP A 690 28.72 -1.45 27.45
N ASP A 691 27.86 -0.47 27.77
CA ASP A 691 26.50 -0.34 27.21
C ASP A 691 26.49 -0.11 25.70
N ILE A 692 27.35 0.79 25.21
CA ILE A 692 27.53 0.99 23.76
C ILE A 692 28.16 -0.27 23.12
N GLY A 693 29.02 -0.99 23.85
CA GLY A 693 29.68 -2.20 23.41
C GLY A 693 28.72 -3.35 23.12
N TRP A 694 27.90 -3.75 24.12
CA TRP A 694 26.94 -4.83 23.90
C TRP A 694 25.88 -4.43 22.86
N LEU A 695 25.49 -3.14 22.80
CA LEU A 695 24.61 -2.63 21.74
C LEU A 695 25.21 -2.76 20.33
N VAL A 696 26.50 -2.45 20.15
CA VAL A 696 27.20 -2.65 18.86
C VAL A 696 27.24 -4.12 18.47
N VAL A 697 27.44 -5.04 19.42
CA VAL A 697 27.45 -6.49 19.15
C VAL A 697 26.04 -6.98 18.76
N ILE A 698 24.98 -6.50 19.41
CA ILE A 698 23.59 -6.77 19.00
C ILE A 698 23.29 -6.21 17.60
N LEU A 699 23.70 -4.98 17.30
CA LEU A 699 23.58 -4.40 15.95
C LEU A 699 24.36 -5.21 14.90
N ARG A 700 25.50 -5.81 15.27
CA ARG A 700 26.25 -6.73 14.41
C ARG A 700 25.49 -8.03 14.17
N LEU A 701 24.83 -8.61 15.17
CA LEU A 701 23.95 -9.78 15.01
C LEU A 701 22.89 -9.52 13.94
N PHE A 702 22.19 -8.38 13.99
CA PHE A 702 21.18 -8.02 12.98
C PHE A 702 21.71 -8.00 11.53
N THR A 703 23.03 -7.84 11.30
CA THR A 703 23.60 -7.93 9.94
C THR A 703 23.52 -9.33 9.33
N ILE A 704 23.46 -10.40 10.13
CA ILE A 704 23.42 -11.81 9.64
C ILE A 704 22.18 -12.07 8.78
N THR A 705 21.08 -11.42 9.14
CA THR A 705 19.79 -11.44 8.45
C THR A 705 19.90 -10.96 7.01
N GLY A 706 20.85 -10.05 6.71
CA GLY A 706 21.17 -9.60 5.36
C GLY A 706 22.13 -10.51 4.58
N LYS A 707 22.73 -11.52 5.23
CA LYS A 707 23.68 -12.48 4.63
C LYS A 707 22.99 -13.80 4.20
N HIS A 708 22.03 -14.36 4.95
CA HIS A 708 21.30 -15.59 4.55
C HIS A 708 20.03 -15.31 3.72
N PRO A 709 19.75 -16.02 2.60
CA PRO A 709 18.62 -15.70 1.73
C PRO A 709 17.23 -15.85 2.38
N THR A 710 16.97 -16.91 3.15
CA THR A 710 15.65 -17.11 3.77
C THR A 710 15.40 -16.11 4.90
N LEU A 711 16.39 -15.85 5.76
CA LEU A 711 16.30 -14.82 6.81
C LEU A 711 16.12 -13.42 6.20
N LYS A 712 16.78 -13.13 5.07
CA LYS A 712 16.60 -11.89 4.30
C LYS A 712 15.20 -11.78 3.69
N MET A 713 14.55 -12.90 3.35
CA MET A 713 13.15 -12.90 2.91
C MET A 713 12.21 -12.71 4.11
N LEU A 714 12.37 -13.49 5.19
CA LEU A 714 11.55 -13.39 6.41
C LEU A 714 11.60 -12.00 7.05
N MET A 715 12.78 -11.41 7.23
CA MET A 715 12.89 -10.04 7.76
C MET A 715 12.30 -9.00 6.79
N LEU A 716 12.36 -9.25 5.48
CA LEU A 716 11.68 -8.39 4.50
C LEU A 716 10.15 -8.55 4.57
N THR A 717 9.62 -9.76 4.82
CA THR A 717 8.17 -9.97 5.02
C THR A 717 7.71 -9.18 6.25
N VAL A 718 8.40 -9.33 7.39
CA VAL A 718 8.06 -8.65 8.65
C VAL A 718 8.13 -7.14 8.51
N LEU A 719 9.25 -6.58 8.04
CA LEU A 719 9.41 -5.12 7.92
C LEU A 719 8.42 -4.50 6.92
N MET A 720 8.24 -5.11 5.74
CA MET A 720 7.29 -4.60 4.76
C MET A 720 5.84 -4.80 5.21
N SER A 721 5.56 -5.85 5.99
CA SER A 721 4.26 -6.03 6.63
C SER A 721 3.97 -4.90 7.61
N MET A 722 4.89 -4.60 8.53
CA MET A 722 4.74 -3.51 9.50
C MET A 722 4.57 -2.14 8.82
N PHE A 723 5.30 -1.87 7.73
CA PHE A 723 5.11 -0.63 6.96
C PHE A 723 3.73 -0.57 6.26
N LYS A 724 3.20 -1.69 5.76
CA LYS A 724 1.86 -1.75 5.16
C LYS A 724 0.74 -1.70 6.20
N SER A 725 0.92 -2.32 7.37
CA SER A 725 -0.03 -2.30 8.48
C SER A 725 0.09 -1.04 9.36
N PHE A 726 0.98 -0.10 9.04
CA PHE A 726 1.23 1.11 9.83
C PHE A 726 -0.05 1.86 10.22
N PHE A 727 -0.99 2.06 9.28
CA PHE A 727 -2.25 2.75 9.57
C PHE A 727 -3.16 1.97 10.53
N ILE A 728 -3.07 0.64 10.57
CA ILE A 728 -3.87 -0.21 11.47
C ILE A 728 -3.24 -0.26 12.87
N ILE A 729 -1.91 -0.32 12.95
CA ILE A 729 -1.17 -0.16 14.21
C ILE A 729 -1.41 1.25 14.80
N LEU A 730 -1.41 2.29 13.94
CA LEU A 730 -1.76 3.66 14.33
C LEU A 730 -3.23 3.76 14.79
N GLY A 731 -4.17 3.11 14.11
CA GLY A 731 -5.58 3.07 14.53
C GLY A 731 -5.74 2.37 15.89
N MET A 732 -5.10 1.22 16.08
CA MET A 732 -5.07 0.51 17.36
C MET A 732 -4.45 1.38 18.47
N PHE A 733 -3.37 2.10 18.19
CA PHE A 733 -2.76 3.05 19.13
C PHE A 733 -3.68 4.23 19.46
N LEU A 734 -4.37 4.81 18.47
CA LEU A 734 -5.35 5.88 18.70
C LEU A 734 -6.54 5.42 19.56
N LEU A 735 -7.01 4.17 19.37
CA LEU A 735 -8.03 3.59 20.26
C LEU A 735 -7.48 3.34 21.66
N MET A 736 -6.27 2.78 21.80
CA MET A 736 -5.62 2.65 23.11
C MET A 736 -5.44 4.01 23.81
N LEU A 737 -5.23 5.10 23.06
CA LEU A 737 -5.13 6.46 23.60
C LEU A 737 -6.49 7.03 24.05
N VAL A 738 -7.58 6.76 23.33
CA VAL A 738 -8.96 7.08 23.77
C VAL A 738 -9.24 6.42 25.13
N TYR A 739 -8.96 5.11 25.23
CA TYR A 739 -9.13 4.38 26.48
C TYR A 739 -8.16 4.87 27.55
N ALA A 740 -6.89 5.15 27.24
CA ALA A 740 -5.93 5.65 28.22
C ALA A 740 -6.40 6.97 28.87
N LEU A 741 -6.86 7.92 28.06
CA LEU A 741 -7.41 9.20 28.53
C LEU A 741 -8.67 8.98 29.39
N ALA A 742 -9.60 8.14 28.95
CA ALA A 742 -10.79 7.81 29.74
C ALA A 742 -10.44 7.08 31.06
N GLY A 743 -9.42 6.22 31.05
CA GLY A 743 -8.93 5.49 32.22
C GLY A 743 -8.30 6.38 33.27
N VAL A 744 -7.59 7.46 32.88
CA VAL A 744 -7.10 8.49 33.81
C VAL A 744 -8.28 9.16 34.55
N ILE A 745 -9.36 9.46 33.83
CA ILE A 745 -10.54 10.17 34.38
C ILE A 745 -11.45 9.24 35.22
N LEU A 746 -11.52 7.95 34.88
CA LEU A 746 -12.34 6.96 35.58
C LEU A 746 -11.61 6.31 36.76
N PHE A 747 -10.30 6.06 36.64
CA PHE A 747 -9.55 5.20 37.58
C PHE A 747 -8.24 5.81 38.09
N GLY A 748 -7.95 7.08 37.78
CA GLY A 748 -6.66 7.71 38.08
C GLY A 748 -6.24 7.68 39.56
N ASN A 749 -7.20 7.85 40.47
CA ASN A 749 -6.98 7.86 41.94
C ASN A 749 -7.37 6.54 42.64
N VAL A 750 -7.70 5.48 41.88
CA VAL A 750 -8.19 4.23 42.50
C VAL A 750 -7.10 3.62 43.38
N LYS A 751 -7.50 3.24 44.59
CA LYS A 751 -6.66 2.59 45.59
C LYS A 751 -5.92 1.37 45.03
N ASN A 752 -4.60 1.33 45.23
CA ASN A 752 -3.77 0.18 44.85
C ASN A 752 -4.33 -1.14 45.44
N GLY A 753 -4.36 -2.18 44.61
CA GLY A 753 -5.00 -3.46 44.89
C GLY A 753 -4.05 -4.65 44.76
N GLU A 754 -4.46 -5.69 44.04
CA GLU A 754 -3.63 -6.88 43.79
C GLU A 754 -2.69 -6.68 42.58
N ASN A 755 -3.21 -6.09 41.50
CA ASN A 755 -2.46 -5.82 40.28
C ASN A 755 -2.33 -4.31 40.00
N LEU A 756 -3.29 -3.49 40.43
CA LEU A 756 -3.16 -2.03 40.40
C LEU A 756 -2.13 -1.57 41.46
N ASN A 757 -0.99 -1.01 41.03
CA ASN A 757 0.15 -0.72 41.90
C ASN A 757 0.96 0.51 41.43
N ARG A 758 2.03 0.88 42.16
CA ARG A 758 2.88 2.06 41.86
C ARG A 758 3.49 2.10 40.44
N GLN A 759 3.66 0.96 39.79
CA GLN A 759 4.13 0.84 38.40
C GLN A 759 2.93 0.74 37.42
N ALA A 760 1.93 -0.07 37.75
CA ALA A 760 0.73 -0.31 36.97
C ALA A 760 -0.47 0.50 37.52
N ASN A 761 -0.64 1.74 37.07
CA ASN A 761 -1.74 2.62 37.48
C ASN A 761 -2.20 3.57 36.36
N PHE A 762 -3.40 4.12 36.52
CA PHE A 762 -4.00 5.09 35.61
C PHE A 762 -3.68 6.56 35.97
N ALA A 763 -2.75 6.83 36.89
CA ALA A 763 -2.51 8.19 37.41
C ALA A 763 -1.95 9.20 36.36
N THR A 764 -1.40 8.71 35.25
CA THR A 764 -1.01 9.54 34.09
C THR A 764 -1.27 8.81 32.78
N CYS A 765 -1.54 9.55 31.69
CA CYS A 765 -1.89 8.98 30.39
C CYS A 765 -0.82 8.01 29.85
N TRP A 766 0.47 8.26 30.09
CA TRP A 766 1.54 7.34 29.68
C TRP A 766 1.49 6.01 30.43
N ARG A 767 1.31 6.02 31.77
CA ARG A 767 1.17 4.79 32.56
C ARG A 767 -0.10 4.03 32.18
N ALA A 768 -1.21 4.73 31.98
CA ALA A 768 -2.45 4.16 31.47
C ALA A 768 -2.24 3.48 30.10
N THR A 769 -1.49 4.11 29.18
CA THR A 769 -1.19 3.54 27.86
C THR A 769 -0.32 2.27 27.97
N VAL A 770 0.69 2.26 28.83
CA VAL A 770 1.53 1.07 29.09
C VAL A 770 0.73 -0.05 29.78
N LEU A 771 -0.18 0.29 30.69
CA LEU A 771 -1.07 -0.66 31.36
C LEU A 771 -2.08 -1.27 30.39
N LEU A 772 -2.62 -0.48 29.45
CA LEU A 772 -3.47 -0.98 28.38
C LEU A 772 -2.69 -1.86 27.40
N LEU A 773 -1.43 -1.55 27.09
CA LEU A 773 -0.58 -2.43 26.29
C LEU A 773 -0.36 -3.79 26.97
N ARG A 774 -0.15 -3.81 28.30
CA ARG A 774 -0.09 -5.03 29.13
C ARG A 774 -1.39 -5.85 29.03
N ILE A 775 -2.54 -5.19 29.09
CA ILE A 775 -3.87 -5.81 28.93
C ILE A 775 -4.09 -6.38 27.52
N VAL A 776 -3.60 -5.73 26.46
CA VAL A 776 -3.65 -6.26 25.08
C VAL A 776 -2.78 -7.51 24.93
N THR A 777 -1.71 -7.65 25.71
CA THR A 777 -0.93 -8.89 25.80
C THR A 777 -1.54 -9.95 26.73
N GLY A 778 -2.73 -9.73 27.28
CA GLY A 778 -3.48 -10.65 28.16
C GLY A 778 -3.24 -10.41 29.66
N GLU A 779 -1.99 -10.24 30.06
CA GLU A 779 -1.51 -10.40 31.45
C GLU A 779 -2.42 -9.82 32.56
N ASP A 780 -3.10 -10.71 33.31
CA ASP A 780 -3.86 -10.42 34.55
C ASP A 780 -4.95 -9.30 34.39
N TRP A 781 -5.47 -9.06 33.17
CA TRP A 781 -6.37 -7.93 32.88
C TRP A 781 -7.64 -7.90 33.73
N ASN A 782 -8.21 -9.07 34.02
CA ASN A 782 -9.41 -9.19 34.84
C ASN A 782 -9.16 -8.76 36.29
N LYS A 783 -7.97 -9.03 36.84
CA LYS A 783 -7.62 -8.57 38.19
C LYS A 783 -7.48 -7.05 38.27
N ILE A 784 -7.00 -6.42 37.21
CA ILE A 784 -6.99 -4.95 37.09
C ILE A 784 -8.43 -4.40 37.05
N MET A 785 -9.33 -5.04 36.30
CA MET A 785 -10.75 -4.70 36.29
C MET A 785 -11.38 -4.81 37.69
N HIS A 786 -11.11 -5.89 38.44
CA HIS A 786 -11.61 -6.11 39.81
C HIS A 786 -10.98 -5.18 40.87
N ASP A 787 -9.78 -4.64 40.63
CA ASP A 787 -9.22 -3.52 41.39
C ASP A 787 -9.96 -2.21 41.08
N CYS A 788 -10.26 -1.94 39.81
CA CYS A 788 -11.06 -0.78 39.39
C CYS A 788 -12.56 -0.86 39.76
N MET A 789 -13.04 -2.02 40.25
CA MET A 789 -14.40 -2.21 40.78
C MET A 789 -14.51 -1.99 42.31
N ILE A 790 -13.43 -1.55 42.99
CA ILE A 790 -13.42 -1.39 44.46
C ILE A 790 -14.46 -0.38 44.98
N ALA A 791 -15.23 -0.80 45.99
CA ALA A 791 -16.34 -0.05 46.58
C ALA A 791 -16.23 -0.01 48.12
N PRO A 792 -16.96 0.88 48.82
CA PRO A 792 -17.01 0.91 50.28
C PRO A 792 -17.47 -0.44 50.86
N PRO A 793 -16.91 -0.89 52.00
CA PRO A 793 -16.00 -0.17 52.90
C PRO A 793 -14.51 -0.32 52.55
N PHE A 794 -14.15 -0.91 51.41
CA PHE A 794 -12.74 -1.18 51.05
C PHE A 794 -11.98 0.07 50.57
N CYS A 795 -12.71 1.10 50.14
CA CYS A 795 -12.24 2.44 49.78
C CYS A 795 -13.00 3.51 50.59
N LYS A 796 -12.49 4.73 50.59
CA LYS A 796 -13.04 5.92 51.24
C LYS A 796 -13.76 6.78 50.20
N THR A 797 -15.07 6.91 50.40
CA THR A 797 -15.88 7.99 49.82
C THR A 797 -16.29 8.90 50.98
N GLN A 798 -16.06 10.20 50.86
CA GLN A 798 -16.73 11.20 51.70
C GLN A 798 -17.96 11.69 50.93
N PRO A 799 -19.10 11.97 51.60
CA PRO A 799 -20.19 12.69 50.97
C PRO A 799 -19.69 14.06 50.49
N ASP A 800 -20.32 14.57 49.43
CA ASP A 800 -20.12 15.91 48.84
C ASP A 800 -18.72 16.26 48.29
N HIS A 801 -17.74 15.36 48.38
CA HIS A 801 -16.40 15.54 47.82
C HIS A 801 -16.25 15.07 46.36
N ASN A 802 -15.16 15.51 45.71
CA ASN A 802 -14.90 15.27 44.29
C ASN A 802 -14.37 13.86 43.98
N ILE A 803 -14.49 13.44 42.72
CA ILE A 803 -13.85 12.22 42.19
C ILE A 803 -12.35 12.15 42.54
N TRP A 804 -11.64 13.28 42.43
CA TRP A 804 -10.19 13.38 42.69
C TRP A 804 -9.80 13.10 44.15
N GLU A 805 -10.76 13.18 45.07
CA GLU A 805 -10.57 13.13 46.52
C GLU A 805 -11.00 11.77 47.11
N SER A 806 -11.70 10.93 46.34
CA SER A 806 -12.01 9.54 46.69
C SER A 806 -11.01 8.56 46.07
N ASP A 807 -10.68 7.49 46.81
CA ASP A 807 -9.84 6.37 46.33
C ASP A 807 -10.69 5.18 45.83
N CYS A 808 -12.01 5.37 45.66
CA CYS A 808 -12.95 4.37 45.18
C CYS A 808 -12.95 4.22 43.65
N GLY A 809 -13.29 3.02 43.19
CA GLY A 809 -13.56 2.71 41.78
C GLY A 809 -15.04 2.85 41.42
N ASN A 810 -15.36 2.56 40.16
CA ASN A 810 -16.74 2.51 39.66
C ASN A 810 -16.97 1.15 38.98
N SER A 811 -17.78 0.31 39.62
CA SER A 811 -18.00 -1.07 39.18
C SER A 811 -18.60 -1.16 37.77
N GLN A 812 -19.65 -0.39 37.47
CA GLN A 812 -20.30 -0.41 36.15
C GLN A 812 -19.38 0.15 35.06
N ALA A 813 -18.67 1.25 35.34
CA ALA A 813 -17.73 1.84 34.39
C ALA A 813 -16.53 0.91 34.12
N SER A 814 -16.00 0.23 35.14
CA SER A 814 -14.94 -0.77 35.00
C SER A 814 -15.35 -1.91 34.07
N LEU A 815 -16.52 -2.54 34.34
CA LEU A 815 -17.03 -3.63 33.51
C LEU A 815 -17.19 -3.21 32.03
N VAL A 816 -17.82 -2.06 31.76
CA VAL A 816 -17.98 -1.55 30.39
C VAL A 816 -16.63 -1.22 29.75
N TYR A 817 -15.73 -0.56 30.48
CA TYR A 817 -14.41 -0.15 29.99
C TYR A 817 -13.53 -1.36 29.61
N PHE A 818 -13.27 -2.27 30.54
CA PHE A 818 -12.34 -3.38 30.29
C PHE A 818 -12.92 -4.42 29.31
N CYS A 819 -14.21 -4.76 29.41
CA CYS A 819 -14.80 -5.72 28.48
C CYS A 819 -14.90 -5.17 27.05
N SER A 820 -15.28 -3.90 26.87
CA SER A 820 -15.31 -3.29 25.52
C SER A 820 -13.89 -3.14 24.94
N PHE A 821 -12.92 -2.73 25.76
CA PHE A 821 -11.52 -2.64 25.34
C PHE A 821 -10.99 -3.99 24.83
N TYR A 822 -11.19 -5.06 25.59
CA TYR A 822 -10.68 -6.39 25.25
C TYR A 822 -11.36 -6.96 23.98
N ILE A 823 -12.67 -6.76 23.82
CA ILE A 823 -13.38 -7.18 22.60
C ILE A 823 -12.91 -6.38 21.37
N ILE A 824 -12.79 -5.06 21.49
CA ILE A 824 -12.46 -4.18 20.35
C ILE A 824 -10.98 -4.32 19.94
N ILE A 825 -10.06 -4.40 20.90
CA ILE A 825 -8.63 -4.48 20.60
C ILE A 825 -8.16 -5.93 20.43
N THR A 826 -8.34 -6.79 21.43
CA THR A 826 -7.77 -8.15 21.45
C THR A 826 -8.50 -9.09 20.50
N TYR A 827 -9.84 -9.08 20.48
CA TYR A 827 -10.59 -9.95 19.56
C TYR A 827 -10.74 -9.35 18.16
N ILE A 828 -11.09 -8.06 18.00
CA ILE A 828 -11.33 -7.47 16.68
C ILE A 828 -10.03 -6.96 16.02
N MET A 829 -9.37 -5.92 16.56
CA MET A 829 -8.24 -5.27 15.87
C MET A 829 -7.01 -6.15 15.69
N LEU A 830 -6.63 -6.93 16.71
CA LEU A 830 -5.45 -7.81 16.66
C LEU A 830 -5.58 -8.87 15.55
N ASN A 831 -6.78 -9.41 15.35
CA ASN A 831 -7.04 -10.42 14.32
C ASN A 831 -7.02 -9.87 12.89
N ILE A 832 -7.33 -8.57 12.70
CA ILE A 832 -7.08 -7.88 11.43
C ILE A 832 -5.57 -7.76 11.16
N LEU A 833 -4.77 -7.46 12.19
CA LEU A 833 -3.31 -7.42 12.06
C LEU A 833 -2.73 -8.80 11.70
N VAL A 834 -3.26 -9.89 12.30
CA VAL A 834 -2.91 -11.27 11.93
C VAL A 834 -3.23 -11.56 10.46
N ALA A 835 -4.45 -11.22 9.99
CA ALA A 835 -4.84 -11.41 8.59
C ALA A 835 -3.87 -10.74 7.60
N ILE A 836 -3.42 -9.52 7.94
CA ILE A 836 -2.49 -8.73 7.13
C ILE A 836 -1.07 -9.29 7.17
N ILE A 837 -0.60 -9.75 8.33
CA ILE A 837 0.71 -10.41 8.45
C ILE A 837 0.73 -11.69 7.61
N MET A 838 -0.33 -12.51 7.66
CA MET A 838 -0.45 -13.74 6.87
C MET A 838 -0.43 -13.47 5.35
N GLU A 839 -1.12 -12.43 4.88
CA GLU A 839 -1.05 -12.00 3.48
C GLU A 839 0.35 -11.51 3.09
N ASN A 840 0.96 -10.64 3.90
CA ASN A 840 2.30 -10.12 3.59
C ASN A 840 3.36 -11.23 3.64
N PHE A 841 3.12 -12.26 4.45
CA PHE A 841 3.92 -13.47 4.44
C PHE A 841 3.81 -14.20 3.11
N SER A 842 2.61 -14.46 2.55
CA SER A 842 2.49 -15.15 1.24
C SER A 842 3.10 -14.36 0.07
N LEU A 843 2.99 -13.03 0.11
CA LEU A 843 3.56 -12.17 -0.94
C LEU A 843 5.09 -12.21 -0.95
N PHE A 844 5.75 -12.14 0.22
CA PHE A 844 7.21 -12.00 0.31
C PHE A 844 7.97 -13.30 0.60
N TYR A 845 7.34 -14.30 1.22
CA TYR A 845 7.90 -15.62 1.48
C TYR A 845 7.31 -16.64 0.50
N SER A 846 8.17 -17.39 -0.16
CA SER A 846 7.77 -18.48 -1.04
C SER A 846 8.67 -19.69 -0.80
N ASN A 847 8.07 -20.82 -0.42
CA ASN A 847 8.74 -22.12 -0.46
C ASN A 847 9.20 -22.43 -1.91
N GLN A 848 10.28 -23.19 -2.08
CA GLN A 848 10.85 -23.43 -3.41
C GLN A 848 9.99 -24.38 -4.26
N GLU A 849 9.26 -25.29 -3.62
CA GLU A 849 8.40 -26.29 -4.27
C GLU A 849 7.07 -25.66 -4.73
N ASP A 850 6.50 -24.74 -3.93
CA ASP A 850 5.27 -23.99 -4.25
C ASP A 850 5.49 -22.82 -5.22
N ALA A 851 6.74 -22.49 -5.57
CA ALA A 851 7.07 -21.30 -6.34
C ALA A 851 7.05 -21.54 -7.85
N LEU A 852 5.97 -21.05 -8.48
CA LEU A 852 5.82 -20.87 -9.94
C LEU A 852 7.14 -20.41 -10.60
N LEU A 853 7.76 -19.37 -10.04
CA LEU A 853 9.14 -18.96 -10.31
C LEU A 853 9.87 -18.72 -8.98
N SER A 854 11.00 -19.38 -8.76
CA SER A 854 11.72 -19.33 -7.48
C SER A 854 12.64 -18.11 -7.37
N HIS A 855 12.94 -17.69 -6.14
CA HIS A 855 13.97 -16.68 -5.86
C HIS A 855 15.38 -17.12 -6.35
N THR A 856 15.63 -18.42 -6.51
CA THR A 856 16.84 -18.93 -7.19
C THR A 856 16.88 -18.51 -8.65
N ASP A 857 15.74 -18.61 -9.33
CA ASP A 857 15.61 -18.48 -10.78
C ASP A 857 15.65 -17.00 -11.17
N ILE A 858 14.93 -16.16 -10.41
CA ILE A 858 15.03 -14.70 -10.47
C ILE A 858 16.48 -14.23 -10.21
N ARG A 859 17.20 -14.85 -9.28
CA ARG A 859 18.61 -14.53 -9.02
C ARG A 859 19.52 -14.97 -10.15
N HIS A 860 19.26 -16.10 -10.79
CA HIS A 860 20.00 -16.52 -11.99
C HIS A 860 19.81 -15.49 -13.11
N PHE A 861 18.56 -15.12 -13.42
CA PHE A 861 18.21 -14.08 -14.38
C PHE A 861 18.89 -12.74 -14.06
N GLN A 862 18.87 -12.29 -12.80
CA GLN A 862 19.57 -11.08 -12.33
C GLN A 862 21.08 -11.11 -12.59
N ASN A 863 21.74 -12.26 -12.38
CA ASN A 863 23.16 -12.42 -12.66
C ASN A 863 23.44 -12.37 -14.17
N THR A 864 22.64 -13.10 -14.98
CA THR A 864 22.74 -13.09 -16.46
C THR A 864 22.53 -11.69 -17.02
N TRP A 865 21.56 -10.92 -16.50
CA TRP A 865 21.32 -9.54 -16.91
C TRP A 865 22.52 -8.63 -16.62
N ASN A 866 23.10 -8.71 -15.41
CA ASN A 866 24.23 -7.85 -15.01
C ASN A 866 25.54 -8.17 -15.75
N MET A 867 25.64 -9.31 -16.45
CA MET A 867 26.74 -9.61 -17.38
C MET A 867 26.58 -8.94 -18.75
N LEU A 868 25.40 -8.39 -19.07
CA LEU A 868 25.08 -7.82 -20.39
C LEU A 868 24.75 -6.31 -20.33
N ASP A 869 24.18 -5.81 -19.24
CA ASP A 869 24.00 -4.38 -18.97
C ASP A 869 25.22 -3.78 -18.25
N GLU A 870 26.34 -3.72 -18.98
CA GLU A 870 27.60 -3.08 -18.54
C GLU A 870 27.39 -1.64 -18.06
N SER A 871 26.42 -0.94 -18.67
CA SER A 871 26.04 0.43 -18.35
C SER A 871 25.20 0.60 -17.08
N ARG A 872 24.64 -0.49 -16.54
CA ARG A 872 23.65 -0.51 -15.43
C ARG A 872 22.44 0.42 -15.66
N LYS A 873 22.00 0.55 -16.91
CA LYS A 873 20.84 1.37 -17.31
C LYS A 873 19.51 0.76 -16.87
N GLY A 874 19.46 -0.57 -16.67
CA GLY A 874 18.22 -1.32 -16.46
C GLY A 874 17.49 -1.67 -17.77
N THR A 875 18.09 -1.36 -18.92
CA THR A 875 17.58 -1.67 -20.25
C THR A 875 18.68 -2.32 -21.11
N ILE A 876 18.28 -3.15 -22.09
CA ILE A 876 19.19 -3.74 -23.08
C ILE A 876 18.59 -3.69 -24.48
N SER A 877 19.44 -3.55 -25.49
CA SER A 877 18.99 -3.65 -26.88
C SER A 877 18.59 -5.08 -27.24
N LEU A 878 17.68 -5.23 -28.20
CA LEU A 878 17.18 -6.51 -28.68
C LEU A 878 18.30 -7.51 -29.04
N ARG A 879 19.43 -7.04 -29.61
CA ARG A 879 20.61 -7.88 -29.88
C ARG A 879 21.22 -8.50 -28.61
N LYS A 880 21.37 -7.71 -27.53
CA LYS A 880 21.82 -8.23 -26.23
C LYS A 880 20.76 -9.14 -25.58
N CYS A 881 19.46 -8.89 -25.81
CA CYS A 881 18.40 -9.79 -25.34
C CYS A 881 18.45 -11.18 -26.00
N LYS A 882 18.72 -11.27 -27.32
CA LYS A 882 18.91 -12.56 -28.03
C LYS A 882 20.12 -13.35 -27.48
N ILE A 883 21.12 -12.69 -26.90
CA ILE A 883 22.24 -13.32 -26.17
C ILE A 883 21.81 -13.72 -24.75
N LEU A 884 21.07 -12.85 -24.04
CA LEU A 884 20.57 -13.11 -22.68
C LEU A 884 19.79 -14.42 -22.60
N LEU A 885 18.83 -14.62 -23.50
CA LEU A 885 17.98 -15.82 -23.54
C LEU A 885 18.78 -17.12 -23.80
N ARG A 886 19.93 -17.04 -24.47
CA ARG A 886 20.87 -18.17 -24.67
C ARG A 886 21.82 -18.41 -23.50
N LEU A 887 21.85 -17.50 -22.52
CA LEU A 887 22.76 -17.54 -21.37
C LEU A 887 22.01 -17.72 -20.04
N LEU A 888 20.72 -18.06 -20.11
CA LEU A 888 19.93 -18.61 -19.01
C LEU A 888 20.19 -20.12 -18.90
N LYS A 889 20.18 -20.64 -17.67
CA LYS A 889 20.48 -22.04 -17.36
C LYS A 889 19.58 -22.60 -16.26
N GLY A 890 19.50 -23.92 -16.12
CA GLY A 890 18.63 -24.61 -15.16
C GLY A 890 17.14 -24.50 -15.53
N ARG A 891 16.27 -24.13 -14.59
CA ARG A 891 14.81 -24.02 -14.81
C ARG A 891 14.39 -23.00 -15.89
N LEU A 892 15.31 -22.12 -16.32
CA LEU A 892 15.08 -21.10 -17.34
C LEU A 892 15.92 -21.35 -18.62
N GLU A 893 16.48 -22.55 -18.79
CA GLU A 893 17.34 -22.89 -19.93
C GLU A 893 16.53 -23.13 -21.21
N ILE A 894 16.88 -22.41 -22.28
CA ILE A 894 16.23 -22.55 -23.59
C ILE A 894 17.19 -23.32 -24.51
N ASP A 895 17.12 -24.65 -24.40
CA ASP A 895 17.78 -25.60 -25.26
C ASP A 895 17.43 -25.34 -26.74
N LEU A 896 18.42 -25.04 -27.58
CA LEU A 896 18.21 -24.73 -29.01
C LEU A 896 18.29 -25.96 -29.93
N GLU A 897 18.61 -27.14 -29.39
CA GLU A 897 18.71 -28.38 -30.14
C GLU A 897 17.32 -29.00 -30.36
N LYS A 898 16.45 -28.93 -29.33
CA LYS A 898 15.06 -29.37 -29.42
C LYS A 898 14.20 -28.40 -30.26
N PRO A 899 13.29 -28.91 -31.12
CA PRO A 899 12.51 -28.06 -32.01
C PRO A 899 11.49 -27.16 -31.28
N GLU A 900 10.87 -27.67 -30.22
CA GLU A 900 9.85 -26.97 -29.43
C GLU A 900 10.40 -25.72 -28.75
N THR A 901 11.52 -25.85 -28.04
CA THR A 901 12.21 -24.73 -27.36
C THR A 901 12.88 -23.77 -28.34
N LYS A 902 13.32 -24.25 -29.52
CA LYS A 902 13.77 -23.41 -30.64
C LYS A 902 12.63 -22.58 -31.25
N GLN A 903 11.39 -23.07 -31.22
CA GLN A 903 10.19 -22.33 -31.62
C GLN A 903 9.76 -21.33 -30.53
N LEU A 904 9.77 -21.75 -29.26
CA LEU A 904 9.57 -20.86 -28.10
C LEU A 904 10.57 -19.68 -28.10
N PHE A 905 11.85 -19.93 -28.42
CA PHE A 905 12.88 -18.89 -28.56
C PHE A 905 12.51 -17.84 -29.63
N LYS A 906 11.92 -18.24 -30.76
CA LYS A 906 11.40 -17.30 -31.77
C LYS A 906 10.24 -16.48 -31.21
N TYR A 907 9.27 -17.13 -30.56
CA TYR A 907 8.10 -16.47 -29.98
C TYR A 907 8.47 -15.41 -28.94
N MET A 908 9.37 -15.74 -28.01
CA MET A 908 9.85 -14.83 -26.96
C MET A 908 10.57 -13.61 -27.54
N ILE A 909 11.35 -13.80 -28.60
CA ILE A 909 12.01 -12.69 -29.30
C ILE A 909 10.98 -11.78 -29.99
N TYR A 910 10.05 -12.37 -30.75
CA TYR A 910 9.03 -11.61 -31.47
C TYR A 910 8.06 -10.91 -30.51
N GLU A 911 7.76 -11.50 -29.35
CA GLU A 911 6.95 -10.88 -28.29
C GLU A 911 7.56 -9.55 -27.82
N LEU A 912 8.86 -9.53 -27.52
CA LEU A 912 9.57 -8.33 -27.08
C LEU A 912 9.75 -7.30 -28.21
N GLU A 913 10.06 -7.78 -29.43
CA GLU A 913 10.21 -6.97 -30.64
C GLU A 913 8.87 -6.30 -31.04
N LYS A 914 7.73 -6.98 -30.86
CA LYS A 914 6.37 -6.45 -31.07
C LYS A 914 5.91 -5.46 -29.99
N GLN A 915 6.42 -5.56 -28.76
CA GLN A 915 6.09 -4.63 -27.67
C GLN A 915 6.88 -3.31 -27.74
N HIS A 916 8.17 -3.35 -28.11
CA HIS A 916 9.08 -2.21 -28.04
C HIS A 916 9.62 -1.72 -29.39
N GLY A 917 9.34 -2.43 -30.48
CA GLY A 917 9.92 -2.13 -31.79
C GLY A 917 11.46 -2.18 -31.77
N PRO A 918 12.16 -1.25 -32.45
CA PRO A 918 13.61 -1.17 -32.41
C PRO A 918 14.19 -0.54 -31.12
N GLY A 919 13.37 -0.32 -30.09
CA GLY A 919 13.80 0.30 -28.83
C GLY A 919 14.63 -0.60 -27.91
N ASP A 920 15.15 0.00 -26.83
CA ASP A 920 15.75 -0.75 -25.71
C ASP A 920 14.64 -1.36 -24.82
N ILE A 921 14.83 -2.60 -24.39
CA ILE A 921 13.89 -3.42 -23.62
C ILE A 921 14.24 -3.34 -22.12
N SER A 922 13.25 -3.21 -21.22
CA SER A 922 13.48 -3.13 -19.77
C SER A 922 13.72 -4.49 -19.12
N PHE A 923 14.43 -4.47 -17.99
CA PHE A 923 14.60 -5.61 -17.07
C PHE A 923 13.25 -6.28 -16.72
N HIS A 924 12.22 -5.46 -16.51
CA HIS A 924 10.89 -5.94 -16.13
C HIS A 924 10.15 -6.65 -17.26
N ASP A 925 10.34 -6.24 -18.51
CA ASP A 925 9.56 -6.77 -19.63
C ASP A 925 9.98 -8.21 -19.94
N VAL A 926 11.29 -8.44 -19.98
CA VAL A 926 11.87 -9.79 -20.14
C VAL A 926 11.51 -10.68 -18.95
N LEU A 927 11.50 -10.15 -17.71
CA LEU A 927 11.14 -10.94 -16.53
C LEU A 927 9.64 -11.26 -16.45
N ASN A 928 8.77 -10.34 -16.88
CA ASN A 928 7.33 -10.58 -17.02
C ASN A 928 7.05 -11.62 -18.11
N MET A 929 7.67 -11.48 -19.29
CA MET A 929 7.56 -12.44 -20.40
C MET A 929 8.04 -13.84 -19.97
N LEU A 930 9.17 -13.95 -19.26
CA LEU A 930 9.63 -15.22 -18.69
C LEU A 930 8.60 -15.81 -17.72
N ALA A 931 8.00 -14.99 -16.85
CA ALA A 931 7.01 -15.44 -15.87
C ALA A 931 5.70 -15.94 -16.51
N TYR A 932 5.19 -15.28 -17.56
CA TYR A 932 4.02 -15.80 -18.30
C TYR A 932 4.35 -17.14 -18.98
N ARG A 933 5.49 -17.24 -19.67
CA ARG A 933 5.89 -18.46 -20.39
C ARG A 933 6.33 -19.62 -19.48
N SER A 934 6.58 -19.38 -18.19
CA SER A 934 6.94 -20.42 -17.20
C SER A 934 5.74 -21.00 -16.44
N VAL A 935 4.49 -20.62 -16.78
CA VAL A 935 3.29 -20.92 -15.99
C VAL A 935 2.15 -21.42 -16.89
N ASP A 936 1.34 -22.37 -16.39
CA ASP A 936 0.10 -22.79 -17.06
C ASP A 936 -0.96 -21.68 -16.94
N ILE A 937 -1.01 -20.83 -17.98
CA ILE A 937 -1.84 -19.61 -17.98
C ILE A 937 -3.30 -19.89 -17.62
N ARG A 938 -3.87 -21.03 -18.03
CA ARG A 938 -5.28 -21.39 -17.80
C ARG A 938 -5.61 -21.73 -16.34
N LYS A 939 -4.60 -22.02 -15.50
CA LYS A 939 -4.78 -22.24 -14.05
C LYS A 939 -4.48 -20.99 -13.22
N SER A 940 -3.54 -20.18 -13.67
CA SER A 940 -2.91 -19.12 -12.86
C SER A 940 -3.36 -17.70 -13.20
N LEU A 941 -3.95 -17.44 -14.38
CA LEU A 941 -4.47 -16.11 -14.72
C LEU A 941 -5.96 -16.01 -14.37
N GLN A 942 -6.44 -14.77 -14.16
CA GLN A 942 -7.87 -14.46 -14.15
C GLN A 942 -8.41 -14.43 -15.58
N LEU A 943 -9.71 -14.68 -15.79
CA LEU A 943 -10.30 -14.82 -17.14
C LEU A 943 -9.96 -13.68 -18.11
N GLU A 944 -9.98 -12.43 -17.65
CA GLU A 944 -9.63 -11.24 -18.45
C GLU A 944 -8.15 -11.22 -18.85
N GLU A 945 -7.25 -11.43 -17.89
CA GLU A 945 -5.80 -11.50 -18.13
C GLU A 945 -5.42 -12.74 -18.97
N LEU A 946 -6.18 -13.83 -18.83
CA LEU A 946 -6.03 -15.05 -19.62
C LEU A 946 -6.42 -14.80 -21.08
N MET A 947 -7.57 -14.19 -21.36
CA MET A 947 -8.00 -13.87 -22.73
C MET A 947 -7.01 -12.90 -23.39
N GLU A 948 -6.62 -11.81 -22.72
CA GLU A 948 -5.62 -10.87 -23.24
C GLU A 948 -4.27 -11.56 -23.54
N ARG A 949 -3.89 -12.57 -22.74
CA ARG A 949 -2.65 -13.33 -22.92
C ARG A 949 -2.77 -14.36 -24.05
N GLU A 950 -3.88 -15.08 -24.13
CA GLU A 950 -4.14 -16.11 -25.15
C GLU A 950 -4.25 -15.48 -26.55
N ASP A 951 -4.98 -14.37 -26.69
CA ASP A 951 -5.03 -13.55 -27.93
C ASP A 951 -3.63 -13.05 -28.32
N LEU A 952 -2.85 -12.55 -27.35
CA LEU A 952 -1.49 -12.07 -27.60
C LEU A 952 -0.56 -13.19 -28.07
N GLU A 953 -0.60 -14.35 -27.43
CA GLU A 953 0.23 -15.51 -27.80
C GLU A 953 -0.18 -16.09 -29.16
N TYR A 954 -1.47 -16.26 -29.44
CA TYR A 954 -1.96 -16.67 -30.76
C TYR A 954 -1.49 -15.72 -31.87
N THR A 955 -1.60 -14.40 -31.66
CA THR A 955 -1.11 -13.39 -32.63
C THR A 955 0.43 -13.33 -32.71
N ILE A 956 1.17 -13.99 -31.82
CA ILE A 956 2.63 -14.16 -31.92
C ILE A 956 2.95 -15.41 -32.73
N GLU A 957 2.22 -16.52 -32.51
CA GLU A 957 2.39 -17.74 -33.30
C GLU A 957 2.07 -17.52 -34.78
N GLU A 958 0.94 -16.86 -35.09
CA GLU A 958 0.50 -16.58 -36.46
C GLU A 958 1.54 -15.73 -37.24
N GLU A 959 2.08 -14.69 -36.61
CA GLU A 959 3.06 -13.80 -37.23
C GLU A 959 4.45 -14.45 -37.37
N VAL A 960 4.90 -15.23 -36.38
CA VAL A 960 6.15 -15.99 -36.49
C VAL A 960 6.04 -17.11 -37.52
N ALA A 961 4.85 -17.69 -37.72
CA ALA A 961 4.58 -18.61 -38.82
C ALA A 961 4.66 -17.90 -40.18
N LYS A 962 3.98 -16.75 -40.36
CA LYS A 962 4.07 -15.91 -41.58
C LYS A 962 5.52 -15.55 -41.91
N GLN A 963 6.30 -15.09 -40.92
CA GLN A 963 7.71 -14.78 -41.10
C GLN A 963 8.53 -16.02 -41.51
N THR A 964 8.32 -17.16 -40.85
CA THR A 964 9.04 -18.40 -41.15
C THR A 964 8.71 -18.94 -42.56
N ILE A 965 7.46 -18.83 -43.00
CA ILE A 965 7.04 -19.18 -44.37
C ILE A 965 7.68 -18.23 -45.38
N LYS A 966 7.74 -16.92 -45.09
CA LYS A 966 8.38 -15.93 -45.95
C LYS A 966 9.90 -16.16 -46.06
N ASP A 967 10.59 -16.37 -44.96
CA ASP A 967 12.02 -16.68 -44.94
C ASP A 967 12.34 -17.97 -45.73
N TRP A 968 11.44 -18.96 -45.66
CA TRP A 968 11.54 -20.20 -46.45
C TRP A 968 11.33 -19.95 -47.95
N LEU A 969 10.29 -19.18 -48.34
CA LEU A 969 10.07 -18.77 -49.73
C LEU A 969 11.26 -17.98 -50.29
N ASP A 970 11.74 -16.96 -49.56
CA ASP A 970 12.91 -16.18 -49.94
C ASP A 970 14.18 -17.05 -50.05
N SER A 971 14.32 -18.08 -49.20
CA SER A 971 15.41 -19.06 -49.30
C SER A 971 15.28 -19.98 -50.52
N CYS A 972 14.06 -20.38 -50.88
CA CYS A 972 13.77 -21.13 -52.10
C CYS A 972 14.02 -20.28 -53.36
N PHE A 973 13.61 -19.01 -53.39
CA PHE A 973 13.92 -18.09 -54.48
C PHE A 973 15.43 -17.81 -54.59
N LYS A 974 16.14 -17.66 -53.47
CA LYS A 974 17.62 -17.53 -53.46
C LYS A 974 18.30 -18.79 -53.98
N ARG A 975 17.87 -19.99 -53.57
CA ARG A 975 18.38 -21.27 -54.12
C ARG A 975 18.09 -21.42 -55.61
N ARG A 976 16.88 -21.05 -56.06
CA ARG A 976 16.52 -21.06 -57.48
C ARG A 976 17.41 -20.12 -58.29
N ARG A 977 17.56 -18.86 -57.86
CA ARG A 977 18.47 -17.90 -58.51
C ARG A 977 19.92 -18.36 -58.49
N ALA A 978 20.40 -18.95 -57.39
CA ALA A 978 21.76 -19.49 -57.30
C ALA A 978 21.98 -20.65 -58.29
N ASN A 979 20.98 -21.54 -58.44
CA ASN A 979 21.01 -22.60 -59.45
C ASN A 979 20.95 -22.03 -60.87
N GLU A 980 20.12 -21.01 -61.13
CA GLU A 980 20.04 -20.31 -62.42
C GLU A 980 21.38 -19.62 -62.75
N THR A 981 22.05 -18.96 -61.80
CA THR A 981 23.39 -18.37 -61.99
C THR A 981 24.49 -19.43 -62.16
N ASN A 982 24.39 -20.57 -61.48
CA ASN A 982 25.31 -21.69 -61.72
C ASN A 982 25.09 -22.27 -63.12
N LEU A 983 23.84 -22.36 -63.60
CA LEU A 983 23.52 -22.77 -64.97
C LEU A 983 24.11 -21.80 -65.99
N THR A 984 23.98 -20.48 -65.79
CA THR A 984 24.59 -19.49 -66.70
C THR A 984 26.11 -19.48 -66.64
N ASN A 985 26.73 -19.76 -65.49
CA ASN A 985 28.19 -19.89 -65.37
C ASN A 985 28.69 -21.16 -66.08
N ILE A 986 27.97 -22.28 -65.96
CA ILE A 986 28.27 -23.52 -66.70
C ILE A 986 28.10 -23.32 -68.21
N ILE A 987 27.01 -22.66 -68.65
CA ILE A 987 26.79 -22.32 -70.07
C ILE A 987 27.84 -21.32 -70.58
N GLY A 988 28.31 -20.41 -69.72
CA GLY A 988 29.41 -19.48 -70.02
C GLY A 988 30.75 -20.19 -70.18
N GLN A 989 31.08 -21.13 -69.29
CA GLN A 989 32.25 -21.99 -69.42
C GLN A 989 32.17 -22.87 -70.67
N ILE A 990 31.01 -23.47 -70.95
CA ILE A 990 30.80 -24.27 -72.16
C ILE A 990 30.97 -23.42 -73.43
N ARG A 991 30.46 -22.19 -73.48
CA ARG A 991 30.76 -21.27 -74.61
C ARG A 991 32.25 -21.00 -74.73
N ALA A 992 32.93 -20.66 -73.64
CA ALA A 992 34.37 -20.44 -73.62
C ALA A 992 35.21 -21.68 -74.02
N THR A 993 34.64 -22.90 -74.00
CA THR A 993 35.28 -24.12 -74.53
C THR A 993 34.76 -24.58 -75.89
N THR A 994 33.80 -23.88 -76.51
CA THR A 994 33.14 -24.31 -77.77
C THR A 994 33.28 -23.29 -78.91
N ASP A 995 34.13 -22.26 -78.76
CA ASP A 995 34.48 -21.30 -79.83
C ASP A 995 35.88 -21.61 -80.43
N PRO A 996 35.99 -22.41 -81.52
CA PRO A 996 37.26 -22.71 -82.18
C PRO A 996 37.58 -21.69 -83.30
N GLY A 997 38.12 -20.52 -82.96
CA GLY A 997 38.74 -19.63 -83.94
C GLY A 997 38.91 -18.18 -83.51
N GLY A 998 40.14 -17.66 -83.55
CA GLY A 998 40.44 -16.25 -83.30
C GLY A 998 41.80 -15.99 -82.65
N PHE A 999 42.88 -16.03 -83.44
CA PHE A 999 44.20 -15.53 -83.00
C PHE A 999 44.23 -13.99 -83.06
N GLY A 1000 44.56 -13.34 -81.94
CA GLY A 1000 45.09 -11.96 -81.93
C GLY A 1000 44.21 -10.85 -81.33
N ALA A 1001 44.88 -9.74 -81.01
CA ALA A 1001 44.34 -8.42 -80.65
C ALA A 1001 43.48 -8.29 -79.37
N ALA A 1002 44.14 -8.26 -78.20
CA ALA A 1002 43.59 -7.64 -76.98
C ALA A 1002 44.65 -6.91 -76.11
N ALA A 1003 45.81 -6.57 -76.66
CA ALA A 1003 46.90 -5.88 -75.96
C ALA A 1003 46.88 -4.35 -76.19
N ALA A 1004 45.71 -3.72 -76.07
CA ALA A 1004 45.52 -2.28 -76.32
C ALA A 1004 44.26 -1.72 -75.61
N ALA A 1005 44.33 -1.53 -74.29
CA ALA A 1005 43.25 -0.89 -73.51
C ALA A 1005 43.80 -0.13 -72.27
N ALA A 1006 45.01 0.41 -72.35
CA ALA A 1006 45.63 1.23 -71.32
C ALA A 1006 46.14 2.55 -71.92
N ALA A 1007 46.22 3.59 -71.08
CA ALA A 1007 46.70 4.96 -71.39
C ALA A 1007 45.80 5.88 -72.25
N ALA A 1008 44.76 6.44 -71.61
CA ALA A 1008 44.26 7.82 -71.79
C ALA A 1008 43.31 8.13 -70.60
N ALA A 1009 43.78 8.63 -69.44
CA ALA A 1009 44.24 10.00 -69.12
C ALA A 1009 43.11 11.06 -69.15
N GLY A 1010 42.86 11.84 -68.09
CA GLY A 1010 43.45 11.83 -66.74
C GLY A 1010 43.14 13.10 -65.91
N GLY A 1011 43.49 13.10 -64.62
CA GLY A 1011 43.42 14.26 -63.70
C GLY A 1011 42.02 14.59 -63.13
N VAL A 1012 41.87 15.37 -62.04
CA VAL A 1012 42.84 16.07 -61.17
C VAL A 1012 42.22 16.17 -59.74
N ASP A 1013 42.97 16.40 -58.65
CA ASP A 1013 43.88 15.51 -57.87
C ASP A 1013 44.41 16.34 -56.66
N GLU A 1014 44.40 15.84 -55.41
CA GLU A 1014 45.03 16.54 -54.25
C GLU A 1014 45.56 15.58 -53.14
N ASP A 1015 46.89 15.63 -52.93
CA ASP A 1015 47.80 15.34 -51.79
C ASP A 1015 47.62 14.14 -50.79
N VAL A 1016 48.61 13.27 -50.46
CA VAL A 1016 50.09 13.39 -50.14
C VAL A 1016 50.32 13.80 -48.67
N SER A 1017 51.13 13.16 -47.79
CA SER A 1017 51.98 11.93 -47.75
C SER A 1017 52.25 11.52 -46.27
N GLY A 1018 52.91 10.42 -45.86
CA GLY A 1018 53.51 9.24 -46.53
C GLY A 1018 54.43 8.42 -45.58
N ALA A 1019 54.93 7.26 -46.05
CA ALA A 1019 55.89 6.32 -45.40
C ALA A 1019 55.41 5.64 -44.08
N THR A 1020 55.81 4.42 -43.64
CA THR A 1020 56.75 3.34 -44.03
C THR A 1020 56.07 1.96 -43.74
N ALA A 1021 56.65 0.75 -43.88
CA ALA A 1021 57.44 0.08 -44.94
C ALA A 1021 57.47 -1.45 -44.61
N SER A 1022 57.98 -2.30 -45.54
CA SER A 1022 58.10 -3.80 -45.49
C SER A 1022 56.76 -4.58 -45.33
N ALA A 1023 56.44 -5.70 -46.00
CA ALA A 1023 57.18 -6.85 -46.57
C ALA A 1023 57.75 -7.83 -45.51
N GLY A 1024 57.53 -9.15 -45.59
CA GLY A 1024 56.69 -9.96 -46.50
C GLY A 1024 57.03 -11.46 -46.36
N THR A 1025 56.44 -12.34 -47.20
CA THR A 1025 56.82 -13.77 -47.42
C THR A 1025 56.74 -14.71 -46.19
N VAL A 1026 56.66 -16.05 -46.26
CA VAL A 1026 56.43 -17.10 -47.29
C VAL A 1026 55.75 -18.28 -46.51
N GLY A 1027 55.04 -19.28 -47.06
CA GLY A 1027 55.05 -19.90 -48.38
C GLY A 1027 55.54 -21.36 -48.26
N ALA A 1028 55.11 -22.24 -49.17
CA ALA A 1028 55.25 -23.72 -49.14
C ALA A 1028 54.50 -24.43 -47.99
N SER A 1029 53.68 -25.50 -48.15
CA SER A 1029 53.43 -26.54 -49.18
C SER A 1029 54.18 -27.87 -49.02
N ASN A 1030 53.47 -28.96 -49.36
CA ASN A 1030 53.94 -30.34 -49.55
C ASN A 1030 54.33 -31.11 -48.26
N THR A 1031 54.13 -32.43 -48.11
CA THR A 1031 53.57 -33.47 -49.02
C THR A 1031 52.99 -34.66 -48.23
N SER A 1032 52.22 -35.52 -48.92
CA SER A 1032 51.97 -36.99 -48.77
C SER A 1032 52.53 -37.79 -47.55
N ALA A 1033 51.93 -38.90 -47.11
CA ALA A 1033 51.18 -39.89 -47.90
C ALA A 1033 50.16 -40.75 -47.12
N ALA A 1034 49.42 -41.52 -47.92
CA ALA A 1034 48.42 -42.55 -47.63
C ALA A 1034 48.71 -43.59 -46.53
N GLY A 1035 47.62 -44.17 -45.99
CA GLY A 1035 47.58 -45.43 -45.24
C GLY A 1035 46.13 -45.78 -44.88
N ALA A 1036 45.62 -46.94 -45.32
CA ALA A 1036 44.20 -47.30 -45.21
C ALA A 1036 43.99 -48.71 -44.62
N ALA A 1037 42.89 -48.92 -43.86
CA ALA A 1037 42.37 -50.25 -43.53
C ALA A 1037 40.88 -50.24 -43.09
N ALA A 1038 40.12 -51.16 -43.69
CA ALA A 1038 38.96 -51.95 -43.19
C ALA A 1038 37.92 -51.40 -42.16
N ALA A 1039 36.63 -51.54 -42.54
CA ALA A 1039 35.54 -52.34 -41.92
C ALA A 1039 35.43 -52.51 -40.36
N THR A 1040 34.26 -52.78 -39.73
CA THR A 1040 33.02 -53.46 -40.20
C THR A 1040 31.76 -53.06 -39.36
N THR A 1041 30.60 -53.63 -39.68
CA THR A 1041 29.22 -53.34 -39.21
C THR A 1041 28.77 -53.91 -37.85
N ALA A 1042 27.86 -53.19 -37.16
CA ALA A 1042 26.72 -53.69 -36.35
C ALA A 1042 25.74 -52.50 -36.07
N SER A 1043 24.44 -52.45 -36.41
CA SER A 1043 23.23 -53.19 -35.95
C SER A 1043 22.91 -53.04 -34.45
N SER A 1044 21.68 -52.74 -33.98
CA SER A 1044 20.39 -52.44 -34.66
C SER A 1044 19.28 -51.88 -33.70
N LEU A 1045 18.35 -51.12 -34.28
CA LEU A 1045 16.90 -50.87 -34.00
C LEU A 1045 16.14 -51.78 -32.99
N PRO A 1046 14.89 -51.44 -32.55
CA PRO A 1046 14.32 -50.16 -32.05
C PRO A 1046 13.41 -50.39 -30.78
N ILE A 1047 12.15 -49.89 -30.74
CA ILE A 1047 11.09 -50.04 -29.69
C ILE A 1047 11.27 -49.09 -28.48
N GLY A 1048 10.23 -48.47 -27.88
CA GLY A 1048 8.78 -48.52 -28.11
C GLY A 1048 7.98 -47.47 -27.32
N SER A 1049 6.64 -47.53 -27.36
CA SER A 1049 5.73 -46.46 -26.91
C SER A 1049 5.03 -46.68 -25.54
N ARG A 1050 4.41 -45.60 -25.03
CA ARG A 1050 3.47 -45.50 -23.87
C ARG A 1050 4.06 -45.61 -22.45
N GLY A 1051 3.47 -44.85 -21.53
CA GLY A 1051 3.87 -44.84 -20.11
C GLY A 1051 3.04 -43.90 -19.21
N ALA A 1052 1.72 -44.08 -19.14
CA ALA A 1052 0.89 -43.33 -18.17
C ALA A 1052 0.82 -44.03 -16.81
N ARG A 1053 1.17 -43.31 -15.73
CA ARG A 1053 0.83 -43.61 -14.32
C ARG A 1053 0.44 -42.27 -13.68
N LYS A 1054 -0.77 -42.04 -13.18
CA LYS A 1054 -1.66 -42.82 -12.30
C LYS A 1054 -1.11 -42.94 -10.88
N VAL A 1055 -1.82 -42.30 -9.95
CA VAL A 1055 -1.56 -42.24 -8.51
C VAL A 1055 -1.72 -43.62 -7.86
N SER A 1056 -0.87 -43.92 -6.89
CA SER A 1056 -1.07 -44.97 -5.89
C SER A 1056 -0.58 -44.47 -4.53
N SER A 1057 -1.27 -44.88 -3.46
CA SER A 1057 -1.12 -44.43 -2.08
C SER A 1057 -0.19 -45.32 -1.24
N VAL A 1058 -0.05 -44.96 0.04
CA VAL A 1058 0.61 -45.67 1.16
C VAL A 1058 2.13 -45.44 1.25
N GLY A 1059 2.57 -45.08 2.45
CA GLY A 1059 3.88 -44.55 2.83
C GLY A 1059 3.71 -43.60 4.00
#